data_AF-A0A913YA57-F1
#
_entry.id   AF-A0A913YA57-F1
#
_cell.length_a   1.000
_cell.length_b   1.000
_cell.length_c   1.000
_cell.angle_alpha   90.00
_cell.angle_beta   90.00
_cell.angle_gamma   90.00
#
_symmetry.space_group_name_H-M   'P 1'
#
loop_
_entity.id
_entity.type
_entity.pdbx_description
1 polymer ?
#
loop_
_entity_poly.entity_id
_entity_poly.type
_entity_poly.pdbx_seq_one_letter_code
_entity_poly.pdbx_strand_id
1 'polypeptide(L)'
;MGSTTNNHISLTYDEVVHNKIRSLEIIEEQIANALSIIPTYQQPINTAKAFNEEFIDLCRELRCNLDFAVSNIKTFKSACSNEGSELKSAKVDQDDLLKTKWKRLGEGGSNVFEAKLGGNTVAIKVLEDFKQSKALFTEGKLLRDFRHDNIVAFRGMDILETDIPELNLQASSPFIVMEFISNNLYKYVESQRTPENSGLPIGLVWNLGRQVANGLFYLHSLKPGVSHRDLNPDKLLLDIRSMRVKLSHPIIALNQRMDSFYNARWTAPEIWEYVDEADELNEEVLDDQYHSDEVFFLRADIYSYGQVIAYLLTGESPWQGHHTASVENLRNFIEKENKVNVPEKFGGPLKQIIEACREENPEKRPTMQELIYNYFSTDSNPYQSDAESAEFFCCGFLNDTKMFVADSLVDESSEGYFKTKETPQGYPADCFVCEVEVGNKQYNGCPREENWPYEQKYKEYYAHFRQAALDKKIADNPTIALKHLVTPREDEEERQEILLKFRQSTYCHHRAMREVWMKVLDDSKRAEVVPCKSVINKTFSTSFGLHVAVLTAESPPKFIFARRANREGIATPGKFTCGAVESSSTKDYKKIDESGKKAFVDLVQTAVRGLEEKLRIELKGDDVQAISLSTVYLEYDTHEWGLCGFINLSDHRIDPSRRLTFDQLGSRFSAGPKDKFEYEELKAVDFTLPTMVEFVRENYHNFASSAKLVVVKVLQSFFGVSAVEKAFQSYKDQ
;
A
#
# COMPACT_ATOMS: atom_id res chain seq x y z
N MET A 1 34.89 45.99 -33.40
CA MET A 1 33.80 46.28 -34.36
C MET A 1 33.26 44.94 -34.84
N GLY A 2 31.99 44.57 -34.77
CA GLY A 2 30.79 45.20 -34.26
C GLY A 2 29.77 44.10 -33.93
N SER A 3 28.86 44.42 -33.02
CA SER A 3 27.76 43.58 -32.55
C SER A 3 26.69 43.35 -33.61
N THR A 4 26.19 42.13 -33.73
CA THR A 4 24.85 41.85 -34.27
C THR A 4 24.01 41.19 -33.18
N THR A 5 23.15 42.00 -32.59
CA THR A 5 22.08 41.62 -31.66
C THR A 5 20.99 40.85 -32.42
N ASN A 6 20.78 39.57 -32.08
CA ASN A 6 19.57 38.84 -32.45
C ASN A 6 18.44 39.30 -31.53
N ASN A 7 17.54 40.14 -32.06
CA ASN A 7 16.25 40.44 -31.44
C ASN A 7 15.33 39.21 -31.58
N HIS A 8 15.33 38.33 -30.59
CA HIS A 8 14.19 37.45 -30.35
C HIS A 8 13.06 38.32 -29.77
N ILE A 9 12.04 38.59 -30.57
CA ILE A 9 10.78 39.16 -30.07
C ILE A 9 10.08 38.03 -29.31
N SER A 10 10.21 38.01 -27.97
CA SER A 10 9.35 37.17 -27.13
C SER A 10 7.99 37.86 -27.02
N LEU A 11 6.96 37.27 -27.61
CA LEU A 11 5.59 37.73 -27.41
C LEU A 11 5.23 37.56 -25.93
N THR A 12 4.76 38.63 -25.32
CA THR A 12 4.29 38.66 -23.94
C THR A 12 2.99 37.85 -23.79
N TYR A 13 2.69 37.36 -22.59
CA TYR A 13 1.47 36.59 -22.30
C TYR A 13 0.20 37.35 -22.75
N ASP A 14 0.18 38.67 -22.59
CA ASP A 14 -0.93 39.51 -23.03
C ASP A 14 -1.03 39.60 -24.56
N GLU A 15 0.09 39.52 -25.30
CA GLU A 15 0.09 39.45 -26.77
C GLU A 15 -0.36 38.07 -27.29
N VAL A 16 -0.07 36.98 -26.57
CA VAL A 16 -0.55 35.63 -26.90
C VAL A 16 -2.05 35.50 -26.58
N VAL A 17 -2.51 36.07 -25.47
CA VAL A 17 -3.94 36.13 -25.11
C VAL A 17 -4.69 37.06 -26.06
N HIS A 18 -4.14 38.22 -26.42
CA HIS A 18 -4.74 39.07 -27.45
C HIS A 18 -4.76 38.40 -28.81
N ASN A 19 -3.72 37.66 -29.20
CA ASN A 19 -3.72 36.92 -30.46
C ASN A 19 -4.69 35.73 -30.45
N LYS A 20 -4.84 35.00 -29.33
CA LYS A 20 -5.85 33.94 -29.18
C LYS A 20 -7.28 34.51 -29.12
N ILE A 21 -7.51 35.66 -28.48
CA ILE A 21 -8.80 36.38 -28.52
C ILE A 21 -9.10 36.87 -29.93
N ARG A 22 -8.10 37.42 -30.63
CA ARG A 22 -8.22 37.88 -32.01
C ARG A 22 -8.46 36.70 -32.97
N SER A 23 -7.86 35.54 -32.71
CA SER A 23 -8.17 34.30 -33.44
C SER A 23 -9.59 33.81 -33.17
N LEU A 24 -10.09 33.95 -31.94
CA LEU A 24 -11.49 33.66 -31.60
C LEU A 24 -12.47 34.68 -32.18
N GLU A 25 -12.09 35.95 -32.29
CA GLU A 25 -12.85 37.01 -32.97
C GLU A 25 -12.88 36.75 -34.48
N ILE A 26 -11.77 36.30 -35.07
CA ILE A 26 -11.70 35.88 -36.48
C ILE A 26 -12.56 34.63 -36.70
N ILE A 27 -12.59 33.69 -35.75
CA ILE A 27 -13.46 32.50 -35.81
C ILE A 27 -14.93 32.92 -35.64
N GLU A 28 -15.28 33.80 -34.70
CA GLU A 28 -16.63 34.38 -34.57
C GLU A 28 -17.03 35.15 -35.84
N GLU A 29 -16.11 35.89 -36.47
CA GLU A 29 -16.35 36.61 -37.72
C GLU A 29 -16.48 35.67 -38.92
N GLN A 30 -15.71 34.58 -38.97
CA GLN A 30 -15.84 33.52 -39.98
C GLN A 30 -17.13 32.72 -39.82
N ILE A 31 -17.55 32.46 -38.58
CA ILE A 31 -18.84 31.82 -38.26
C ILE A 31 -19.98 32.79 -38.58
N ALA A 32 -19.89 34.06 -38.21
CA ALA A 32 -20.88 35.08 -38.57
C ALA A 32 -20.98 35.27 -40.09
N ASN A 33 -19.86 35.26 -40.80
CA ASN A 33 -19.83 35.26 -42.26
C ASN A 33 -20.47 34.00 -42.83
N ALA A 34 -20.14 32.81 -42.33
CA ALA A 34 -20.78 31.56 -42.74
C ALA A 34 -22.30 31.60 -42.51
N LEU A 35 -22.74 32.06 -41.34
CA LEU A 35 -24.16 32.25 -40.97
C LEU A 35 -24.87 33.31 -41.84
N SER A 36 -24.16 34.35 -42.29
CA SER A 36 -24.70 35.39 -43.17
C SER A 36 -24.85 34.93 -44.62
N ILE A 37 -24.12 33.89 -45.03
CA ILE A 37 -24.14 33.34 -46.39
C ILE A 37 -25.22 32.26 -46.55
N ILE A 38 -25.62 31.59 -45.45
CA ILE A 38 -26.67 30.55 -45.44
C ILE A 38 -28.01 31.02 -46.07
N PRO A 39 -28.52 32.24 -45.83
CA PRO A 39 -29.73 32.74 -46.49
C PRO A 39 -29.57 32.99 -48.00
N THR A 40 -28.35 33.29 -48.46
CA THR A 40 -28.06 33.57 -49.89
C THR A 40 -28.13 32.31 -50.76
N TYR A 41 -27.89 31.13 -50.19
CA TYR A 41 -28.09 29.86 -50.89
C TYR A 41 -29.55 29.39 -50.88
N GLN A 42 -30.42 30.02 -50.08
CA GLN A 42 -31.84 29.67 -50.00
C GLN A 42 -32.65 30.09 -51.25
N GLN A 43 -32.15 31.06 -52.04
CA GLN A 43 -32.80 31.52 -53.27
C GLN A 43 -32.62 30.55 -54.46
N PRO A 44 -31.43 29.98 -54.75
CA PRO A 44 -31.29 28.93 -55.78
C PRO A 44 -31.82 27.55 -55.37
N ILE A 45 -31.94 27.24 -54.07
CA ILE A 45 -32.37 25.92 -53.56
C ILE A 45 -33.85 25.63 -53.83
N ASN A 46 -34.71 26.65 -53.85
CA ASN A 46 -36.14 26.46 -54.16
C ASN A 46 -36.42 26.06 -55.62
N THR A 47 -35.43 26.14 -56.52
CA THR A 47 -35.58 25.78 -57.94
C THR A 47 -34.98 24.42 -58.31
N ALA A 48 -34.27 23.75 -57.40
CA ALA A 48 -33.73 22.41 -57.62
C ALA A 48 -34.61 21.37 -56.92
N LYS A 49 -35.42 20.64 -57.70
CA LYS A 49 -36.39 19.64 -57.19
C LYS A 49 -35.78 18.33 -56.67
N ALA A 50 -34.51 18.33 -56.26
CA ALA A 50 -33.84 17.19 -55.64
C ALA A 50 -32.51 17.66 -55.01
N PHE A 51 -32.57 18.20 -53.79
CA PHE A 51 -31.46 18.11 -52.84
C PHE A 51 -32.05 17.75 -51.47
N ASN A 52 -31.51 16.67 -50.90
CA ASN A 52 -32.03 15.86 -49.81
C ASN A 52 -32.35 16.67 -48.55
N GLU A 53 -33.47 16.37 -47.88
CA GLU A 53 -33.77 16.87 -46.52
C GLU A 53 -32.59 16.69 -45.56
N GLU A 54 -31.80 15.61 -45.73
CA GLU A 54 -30.55 15.35 -44.98
C GLU A 54 -29.53 16.49 -45.05
N PHE A 55 -29.37 17.18 -46.18
CA PHE A 55 -28.39 18.28 -46.28
C PHE A 55 -28.87 19.52 -45.52
N ILE A 56 -30.19 19.76 -45.54
CA ILE A 56 -30.81 20.86 -44.78
C ILE A 56 -30.72 20.57 -43.28
N ASP A 57 -30.93 19.31 -42.87
CA ASP A 57 -30.78 18.89 -41.48
C ASP A 57 -29.33 18.95 -41.00
N LEU A 58 -28.36 18.52 -41.82
CA LEU A 58 -26.94 18.65 -41.52
C LEU A 58 -26.53 20.13 -41.33
N CYS A 59 -27.06 21.04 -42.15
CA CYS A 59 -26.81 22.48 -41.97
C CYS A 59 -27.47 23.05 -40.70
N ARG A 60 -28.65 22.57 -40.29
CA ARG A 60 -29.26 22.94 -38.99
C ARG A 60 -28.45 22.43 -37.82
N GLU A 61 -27.97 21.19 -37.91
CA GLU A 61 -27.16 20.55 -36.87
C GLU A 61 -25.80 21.26 -36.71
N LEU A 62 -25.11 21.56 -37.81
CA LEU A 62 -23.89 22.38 -37.82
C LEU A 62 -24.12 23.75 -37.19
N ARG A 63 -25.25 24.40 -37.48
CA ARG A 63 -25.62 25.71 -36.90
C ARG A 63 -25.83 25.61 -35.38
N CYS A 64 -26.59 24.62 -34.92
CA CYS A 64 -26.79 24.38 -33.49
C CYS A 64 -25.47 24.11 -32.77
N ASN A 65 -24.58 23.31 -33.35
CA ASN A 65 -23.27 23.01 -32.76
C ASN A 65 -22.37 24.25 -32.67
N LEU A 66 -22.39 25.12 -33.69
CA LEU A 66 -21.64 26.38 -33.71
C LEU A 66 -22.19 27.40 -32.71
N ASP A 67 -23.52 27.58 -32.67
CA ASP A 67 -24.16 28.50 -31.71
C ASP A 67 -23.95 28.03 -30.26
N PHE A 68 -23.96 26.72 -30.02
CA PHE A 68 -23.64 26.11 -28.73
C PHE A 68 -22.18 26.33 -28.33
N ALA A 69 -21.22 26.15 -29.25
CA ALA A 69 -19.80 26.42 -29.01
C ALA A 69 -19.54 27.90 -28.64
N VAL A 70 -20.17 28.84 -29.35
CA VAL A 70 -20.07 30.28 -29.06
C VAL A 70 -20.68 30.63 -27.69
N SER A 71 -21.83 30.04 -27.35
CA SER A 71 -22.45 30.21 -26.02
C SER A 71 -21.55 29.68 -24.89
N ASN A 72 -20.88 28.55 -25.12
CA ASN A 72 -19.95 27.95 -24.16
C ASN A 72 -18.68 28.79 -23.98
N ILE A 73 -18.12 29.34 -25.06
CA ILE A 73 -16.99 30.28 -24.98
C ILE A 73 -17.37 31.53 -24.18
N LYS A 74 -18.59 32.05 -24.36
CA LYS A 74 -19.11 33.18 -23.58
C LYS A 74 -19.36 32.84 -22.11
N THR A 75 -19.89 31.65 -21.83
CA THR A 75 -20.09 31.14 -20.47
C THR A 75 -18.75 30.91 -19.75
N PHE A 76 -17.76 30.38 -20.46
CA PHE A 76 -16.39 30.22 -19.97
C PHE A 76 -15.72 31.57 -19.72
N LYS A 77 -15.81 32.52 -20.67
CA LYS A 77 -15.33 33.90 -20.47
C LYS A 77 -16.00 34.52 -19.25
N SER A 78 -17.31 34.40 -19.09
CA SER A 78 -18.06 34.90 -17.92
C SER A 78 -17.63 34.26 -16.60
N ALA A 79 -17.48 32.93 -16.56
CA ALA A 79 -16.98 32.18 -15.40
C ALA A 79 -15.54 32.55 -15.01
N CYS A 80 -14.73 32.99 -15.99
CA CYS A 80 -13.38 33.52 -15.77
C CYS A 80 -13.35 35.03 -15.46
N SER A 81 -14.39 35.78 -15.84
CA SER A 81 -14.41 37.26 -15.76
C SER A 81 -14.85 37.78 -14.39
N ASN A 82 -15.57 36.99 -13.58
CA ASN A 82 -16.06 37.45 -12.28
C ASN A 82 -15.00 37.47 -11.16
N GLU A 83 -13.84 36.80 -11.32
CA GLU A 83 -12.75 36.79 -10.33
C GLU A 83 -11.36 36.65 -11.00
N GLY A 84 -11.08 37.51 -11.99
CA GLY A 84 -9.93 37.42 -12.92
C GLY A 84 -8.51 37.46 -12.32
N SER A 85 -8.32 37.49 -10.99
CA SER A 85 -7.00 37.43 -10.35
C SER A 85 -6.60 36.05 -9.83
N GLU A 86 -7.53 35.18 -9.44
CA GLU A 86 -7.19 33.94 -8.70
C GLU A 86 -7.07 32.68 -9.56
N LEU A 87 -7.77 32.61 -10.71
CA LEU A 87 -7.66 31.48 -11.66
C LEU A 87 -6.29 31.38 -12.36
N LYS A 88 -5.45 32.43 -12.31
CA LYS A 88 -4.07 32.37 -12.83
C LYS A 88 -3.20 31.33 -12.10
N SER A 89 -3.58 30.90 -10.89
CA SER A 89 -2.78 30.01 -10.03
C SER A 89 -3.06 28.50 -10.23
N ALA A 90 -4.15 28.12 -10.92
CA ALA A 90 -4.56 26.73 -11.08
C ALA A 90 -4.40 26.18 -12.51
N LYS A 91 -3.81 26.98 -13.42
CA LYS A 91 -3.58 26.62 -14.82
C LYS A 91 -2.49 25.55 -14.91
N VAL A 92 -2.69 24.59 -15.81
CA VAL A 92 -1.79 23.46 -15.99
C VAL A 92 -0.88 23.71 -17.20
N ASP A 93 0.40 23.36 -17.07
CA ASP A 93 1.33 23.34 -18.21
C ASP A 93 1.00 22.14 -19.11
N GLN A 94 0.14 22.37 -20.12
CA GLN A 94 -0.30 21.33 -21.03
C GLN A 94 0.82 20.84 -21.95
N ASP A 95 1.77 21.70 -22.31
CA ASP A 95 2.96 21.27 -23.07
C ASP A 95 3.75 20.25 -22.27
N ASP A 96 3.87 20.42 -20.96
CA ASP A 96 4.51 19.44 -20.08
C ASP A 96 3.69 18.15 -19.92
N LEU A 97 2.37 18.24 -19.76
CA LEU A 97 1.49 17.07 -19.71
C LEU A 97 1.57 16.22 -20.98
N LEU A 98 1.61 16.87 -22.14
CA LEU A 98 1.59 16.23 -23.45
C LEU A 98 2.95 15.65 -23.87
N LYS A 99 4.05 15.95 -23.15
CA LYS A 99 5.36 15.30 -23.36
C LYS A 99 5.34 13.81 -23.04
N THR A 100 4.41 13.36 -22.20
CA THR A 100 4.31 11.96 -21.78
C THR A 100 3.04 11.33 -22.29
N LYS A 101 3.13 10.05 -22.68
CA LYS A 101 1.95 9.29 -23.10
C LYS A 101 1.03 9.08 -21.91
N TRP A 102 -0.25 9.44 -22.07
CA TRP A 102 -1.24 9.19 -21.04
C TRP A 102 -1.71 7.73 -21.09
N LYS A 103 -1.84 7.10 -19.92
CA LYS A 103 -2.36 5.74 -19.78
C LYS A 103 -3.75 5.81 -19.18
N ARG A 104 -4.76 5.30 -19.89
CA ARG A 104 -6.13 5.22 -19.39
C ARG A 104 -6.20 4.35 -18.13
N LEU A 105 -6.92 4.81 -17.11
CA LEU A 105 -7.08 4.16 -15.82
C LEU A 105 -8.52 3.62 -15.71
N GLY A 106 -8.65 2.29 -15.62
CA GLY A 106 -9.93 1.59 -15.48
C GLY A 106 -10.68 1.35 -16.79
N GLU A 107 -11.67 0.45 -16.74
CA GLU A 107 -12.50 0.02 -17.88
C GLU A 107 -13.93 0.61 -17.85
N GLY A 108 -14.24 1.51 -16.91
CA GLY A 108 -15.57 2.09 -16.71
C GLY A 108 -15.82 3.43 -17.43
N GLY A 109 -17.04 3.96 -17.31
CA GLY A 109 -17.51 5.18 -18.00
C GLY A 109 -16.88 6.52 -17.57
N SER A 110 -15.78 6.53 -16.81
CA SER A 110 -15.06 7.76 -16.42
C SER A 110 -13.72 7.84 -17.15
N ASN A 111 -13.45 8.92 -17.90
CA ASN A 111 -12.17 9.11 -18.59
C ASN A 111 -11.09 9.63 -17.64
N VAL A 112 -10.43 8.71 -16.94
CA VAL A 112 -9.30 9.02 -16.06
C VAL A 112 -8.01 8.49 -16.68
N PHE A 113 -6.92 9.26 -16.60
CA PHE A 113 -5.63 8.93 -17.18
C PHE A 113 -4.47 9.16 -16.19
N GLU A 114 -3.46 8.32 -16.24
CA GLU A 114 -2.15 8.56 -15.62
C GLU A 114 -1.25 9.34 -16.58
N ALA A 115 -0.59 10.38 -16.07
CA ALA A 115 0.36 11.20 -16.82
C ALA A 115 1.48 11.74 -15.92
N LYS A 116 2.43 12.49 -16.50
CA LYS A 116 3.46 13.22 -15.76
C LYS A 116 3.24 14.73 -15.85
N LEU A 117 3.36 15.42 -14.71
CA LEU A 117 3.38 16.87 -14.59
C LEU A 117 4.54 17.30 -13.70
N GLY A 118 5.47 18.10 -14.23
CA GLY A 118 6.70 18.51 -13.53
C GLY A 118 7.53 17.32 -13.05
N GLY A 119 7.50 16.20 -13.77
CA GLY A 119 8.15 14.93 -13.40
C GLY A 119 7.40 14.06 -12.38
N ASN A 120 6.33 14.56 -11.75
CA ASN A 120 5.50 13.79 -10.82
C ASN A 120 4.39 13.03 -11.55
N THR A 121 4.08 11.80 -11.11
CA THR A 121 2.89 11.08 -11.61
C THR A 121 1.63 11.75 -11.10
N VAL A 122 0.67 11.99 -11.99
CA VAL A 122 -0.62 12.63 -11.72
C VAL A 122 -1.76 11.84 -12.37
N ALA A 123 -2.97 12.00 -11.81
CA ALA A 123 -4.20 11.50 -12.41
C ALA A 123 -4.94 12.66 -13.10
N ILE A 124 -5.44 12.43 -14.31
CA ILE A 124 -6.15 13.41 -15.13
C ILE A 124 -7.55 12.87 -15.42
N LYS A 125 -8.60 13.55 -14.93
CA LYS A 125 -9.99 13.25 -15.26
C LYS A 125 -10.45 14.19 -16.36
N VAL A 126 -10.89 13.65 -17.50
CA VAL A 126 -11.40 14.39 -18.67
C VAL A 126 -12.89 14.11 -18.82
N LEU A 127 -13.69 15.07 -19.31
CA LEU A 127 -15.08 14.80 -19.70
C LEU A 127 -15.25 14.83 -21.22
N GLU A 128 -16.00 13.86 -21.74
CA GLU A 128 -16.36 13.72 -23.16
C GLU A 128 -17.55 14.61 -23.58
N ASP A 129 -18.53 14.83 -22.69
CA ASP A 129 -19.73 15.60 -23.01
C ASP A 129 -19.71 17.03 -22.41
N PHE A 130 -19.77 18.02 -23.31
CA PHE A 130 -19.85 19.44 -22.98
C PHE A 130 -21.09 19.82 -22.15
N LYS A 131 -22.20 19.07 -22.22
CA LYS A 131 -23.39 19.30 -21.38
C LYS A 131 -23.12 19.09 -19.89
N GLN A 132 -22.12 18.27 -19.54
CA GLN A 132 -21.70 17.99 -18.16
C GLN A 132 -20.58 18.92 -17.65
N SER A 133 -20.03 19.80 -18.50
CA SER A 133 -18.90 20.70 -18.18
C SER A 133 -19.09 21.54 -16.91
N LYS A 134 -20.30 22.06 -16.66
CA LYS A 134 -20.61 22.88 -15.47
C LYS A 134 -20.39 22.11 -14.16
N ALA A 135 -20.66 20.81 -14.14
CA ALA A 135 -20.43 19.97 -12.96
C ALA A 135 -18.94 19.75 -12.69
N LEU A 136 -18.13 19.51 -13.72
CA LEU A 136 -16.68 19.34 -13.55
C LEU A 136 -16.01 20.60 -13.03
N PHE A 137 -16.41 21.77 -13.52
CA PHE A 137 -15.87 23.02 -13.02
C PHE A 137 -16.26 23.26 -11.57
N THR A 138 -17.46 22.85 -11.16
CA THR A 138 -17.91 22.92 -9.77
C THR A 138 -17.14 21.92 -8.90
N GLU A 139 -16.98 20.68 -9.36
CA GLU A 139 -16.18 19.63 -8.71
C GLU A 139 -14.73 20.08 -8.51
N GLY A 140 -14.06 20.56 -9.56
CA GLY A 140 -12.67 21.00 -9.48
C GLY A 140 -12.46 22.23 -8.61
N LYS A 141 -13.41 23.18 -8.59
CA LYS A 141 -13.37 24.33 -7.67
C LYS A 141 -13.45 23.89 -6.21
N LEU A 142 -14.31 22.92 -5.90
CA LEU A 142 -14.48 22.43 -4.53
C LEU A 142 -13.30 21.56 -4.11
N LEU A 143 -12.83 20.66 -5.00
CA LEU A 143 -11.66 19.83 -4.74
C LEU A 143 -10.38 20.66 -4.52
N ARG A 144 -10.25 21.82 -5.18
CA ARG A 144 -9.16 22.79 -4.92
C ARG A 144 -9.17 23.30 -3.48
N ASP A 145 -10.35 23.50 -2.92
CA ASP A 145 -10.52 24.10 -1.60
C ASP A 145 -10.46 23.04 -0.48
N PHE A 146 -10.62 21.76 -0.83
CA PHE A 146 -10.47 20.65 0.10
C PHE A 146 -9.01 20.41 0.50
N ARG A 147 -8.77 20.38 1.81
CA ARG A 147 -7.45 20.17 2.40
C ARG A 147 -7.56 19.19 3.56
N HIS A 148 -7.38 17.92 3.26
CA HIS A 148 -7.41 16.88 4.27
C HIS A 148 -6.58 15.67 3.85
N ASP A 149 -6.00 14.99 4.83
CA ASP A 149 -5.09 13.87 4.65
C ASP A 149 -5.75 12.62 4.02
N ASN A 150 -7.08 12.52 4.15
CA ASN A 150 -7.92 11.44 3.60
C ASN A 150 -8.80 11.91 2.42
N ILE A 151 -8.46 13.02 1.76
CA ILE A 151 -9.08 13.49 0.52
C ILE A 151 -8.00 13.60 -0.56
N VAL A 152 -8.31 13.20 -1.79
CA VAL A 152 -7.39 13.32 -2.91
C VAL A 152 -7.01 14.77 -3.17
N ALA A 153 -5.72 15.05 -3.31
CA ALA A 153 -5.21 16.40 -3.49
C ALA A 153 -5.39 16.90 -4.94
N PHE A 154 -6.04 18.04 -5.08
CA PHE A 154 -6.10 18.80 -6.32
C PHE A 154 -4.73 19.33 -6.75
N ARG A 155 -4.43 19.31 -8.04
CA ARG A 155 -3.17 19.80 -8.63
C ARG A 155 -3.38 20.89 -9.68
N GLY A 156 -4.55 20.91 -10.33
CA GLY A 156 -4.88 21.94 -11.32
C GLY A 156 -6.11 21.55 -12.13
N MET A 157 -6.59 22.46 -12.97
CA MET A 157 -7.65 22.20 -13.93
C MET A 157 -7.48 23.11 -15.15
N ASP A 158 -7.84 22.61 -16.32
CA ASP A 158 -7.76 23.40 -17.55
C ASP A 158 -8.70 22.84 -18.62
N ILE A 159 -8.70 23.47 -19.78
CA ILE A 159 -9.38 23.00 -20.99
C ILE A 159 -8.34 22.54 -22.00
N LEU A 160 -8.53 21.36 -22.58
CA LEU A 160 -7.59 20.78 -23.54
C LEU A 160 -7.42 21.69 -24.77
N GLU A 161 -6.18 22.10 -25.08
CA GLU A 161 -5.90 23.03 -26.20
C GLU A 161 -5.95 22.35 -27.58
N THR A 162 -5.71 21.04 -27.66
CA THR A 162 -5.60 20.28 -28.91
C THR A 162 -6.24 18.90 -28.79
N ASP A 163 -6.72 18.33 -29.89
CA ASP A 163 -7.19 16.95 -29.91
C ASP A 163 -6.09 15.98 -29.45
N ILE A 164 -6.48 14.90 -28.76
CA ILE A 164 -5.62 13.73 -28.52
C ILE A 164 -6.32 12.52 -29.16
N PRO A 165 -6.14 12.31 -30.48
CA PRO A 165 -6.86 11.29 -31.23
C PRO A 165 -6.63 9.87 -30.70
N GLU A 166 -5.44 9.57 -30.16
CA GLU A 166 -5.10 8.26 -29.62
C GLU A 166 -5.96 7.85 -28.41
N LEU A 167 -6.59 8.83 -27.75
CA LEU A 167 -7.42 8.62 -26.56
C LEU A 167 -8.90 8.98 -26.81
N ASN A 168 -9.25 9.35 -28.05
CA ASN A 168 -10.55 9.90 -28.45
C ASN A 168 -10.96 11.17 -27.67
N LEU A 169 -9.99 12.03 -27.33
CA LEU A 169 -10.26 13.29 -26.63
C LEU A 169 -10.24 14.46 -27.60
N GLN A 170 -11.24 15.35 -27.49
CA GLN A 170 -11.39 16.51 -28.36
C GLN A 170 -10.83 17.77 -27.69
N ALA A 171 -10.27 18.67 -28.49
CA ALA A 171 -9.96 20.02 -28.08
C ALA A 171 -11.21 20.65 -27.46
N SER A 172 -10.99 21.51 -26.46
CA SER A 172 -12.04 22.08 -25.62
C SER A 172 -12.67 21.15 -24.57
N SER A 173 -12.27 19.88 -24.48
CA SER A 173 -12.66 19.03 -23.33
C SER A 173 -12.05 19.56 -22.01
N PRO A 174 -12.86 19.80 -20.97
CA PRO A 174 -12.36 20.23 -19.67
C PRO A 174 -11.73 19.05 -18.90
N PHE A 175 -10.70 19.31 -18.11
CA PHE A 175 -10.03 18.30 -17.30
C PHE A 175 -9.58 18.80 -15.92
N ILE A 176 -9.46 17.86 -14.98
CA ILE A 176 -8.94 18.07 -13.61
C ILE A 176 -7.69 17.21 -13.42
N VAL A 177 -6.65 17.79 -12.83
CA VAL A 177 -5.42 17.10 -12.42
C VAL A 177 -5.40 16.90 -10.91
N MET A 178 -5.11 15.68 -10.48
CA MET A 178 -5.08 15.25 -9.09
C MET A 178 -3.78 14.51 -8.77
N GLU A 179 -3.48 14.32 -7.48
CA GLU A 179 -2.44 13.36 -7.11
C GLU A 179 -2.80 11.96 -7.60
N PHE A 180 -1.78 11.21 -8.01
CA PHE A 180 -1.94 9.83 -8.43
C PHE A 180 -1.74 8.87 -7.25
N ILE A 181 -2.69 7.93 -7.10
CA ILE A 181 -2.61 6.80 -6.18
C ILE A 181 -2.91 5.55 -7.00
N SER A 182 -1.98 4.59 -7.01
CA SER A 182 -2.01 3.47 -7.95
C SER A 182 -3.02 2.38 -7.60
N ASN A 183 -3.52 2.35 -6.36
CA ASN A 183 -4.39 1.29 -5.87
C ASN A 183 -5.68 1.86 -5.25
N ASN A 184 -6.69 1.02 -5.09
CA ASN A 184 -7.95 1.33 -4.40
C ASN A 184 -8.32 0.18 -3.45
N LEU A 185 -9.28 0.40 -2.56
CA LEU A 185 -9.65 -0.61 -1.58
C LEU A 185 -10.27 -1.85 -2.21
N TYR A 186 -10.95 -1.74 -3.35
CA TYR A 186 -11.46 -2.89 -4.11
C TYR A 186 -10.32 -3.83 -4.53
N LYS A 187 -9.39 -3.33 -5.34
CA LYS A 187 -8.21 -4.05 -5.82
C LYS A 187 -7.37 -4.58 -4.65
N TYR A 188 -7.24 -3.80 -3.58
CA TYR A 188 -6.51 -4.24 -2.40
C TYR A 188 -7.17 -5.46 -1.75
N VAL A 189 -8.48 -5.44 -1.48
CA VAL A 189 -9.20 -6.59 -0.91
C VAL A 189 -9.08 -7.82 -1.82
N GLU A 190 -9.32 -7.66 -3.13
CA GLU A 190 -9.19 -8.79 -4.07
C GLU A 190 -7.76 -9.37 -4.09
N SER A 191 -6.71 -8.52 -4.02
CA SER A 191 -5.31 -8.98 -3.94
C SER A 191 -4.94 -9.70 -2.64
N GLN A 192 -5.73 -9.52 -1.57
CA GLN A 192 -5.51 -10.17 -0.28
C GLN A 192 -6.37 -11.43 -0.09
N ARG A 193 -7.24 -11.74 -1.06
CA ARG A 193 -8.18 -12.85 -0.99
C ARG A 193 -7.44 -14.19 -1.06
N THR A 194 -7.73 -15.10 -0.14
CA THR A 194 -7.25 -16.49 -0.15
C THR A 194 -8.43 -17.48 -0.07
N PRO A 195 -8.22 -18.78 -0.35
CA PRO A 195 -9.27 -19.80 -0.17
C PRO A 195 -9.83 -19.85 1.26
N GLU A 196 -9.02 -19.53 2.27
CA GLU A 196 -9.35 -19.59 3.69
C GLU A 196 -9.92 -18.28 4.23
N ASN A 197 -9.58 -17.14 3.62
CA ASN A 197 -10.06 -15.83 4.04
C ASN A 197 -10.37 -14.93 2.85
N SER A 198 -11.64 -14.51 2.74
CA SER A 198 -12.07 -13.61 1.67
C SER A 198 -11.88 -12.13 1.99
N GLY A 199 -11.81 -11.75 3.28
CA GLY A 199 -11.71 -10.35 3.73
C GLY A 199 -10.38 -9.99 4.37
N LEU A 200 -10.22 -8.72 4.74
CA LEU A 200 -9.02 -8.20 5.40
C LEU A 200 -9.00 -8.52 6.90
N PRO A 201 -7.80 -8.57 7.52
CA PRO A 201 -7.68 -8.69 8.97
C PRO A 201 -8.47 -7.59 9.70
N ILE A 202 -9.23 -7.95 10.73
CA ILE A 202 -10.16 -7.07 11.44
C ILE A 202 -9.50 -5.79 12.00
N GLY A 203 -8.27 -5.90 12.51
CA GLY A 203 -7.49 -4.75 12.97
C GLY A 203 -7.08 -3.80 11.85
N LEU A 204 -6.82 -4.31 10.64
CA LEU A 204 -6.57 -3.48 9.47
C LEU A 204 -7.86 -2.79 9.00
N VAL A 205 -8.99 -3.49 9.00
CA VAL A 205 -10.30 -2.92 8.68
C VAL A 205 -10.64 -1.76 9.63
N TRP A 206 -10.36 -1.89 10.93
CA TRP A 206 -10.51 -0.79 11.89
C TRP A 206 -9.73 0.46 11.48
N ASN A 207 -8.46 0.29 11.14
CA ASN A 207 -7.57 1.39 10.78
C ASN A 207 -7.97 2.07 9.45
N LEU A 208 -8.33 1.27 8.44
CA LEU A 208 -8.80 1.79 7.15
C LEU A 208 -10.15 2.48 7.31
N GLY A 209 -11.07 1.87 8.07
CA GLY A 209 -12.39 2.44 8.34
C GLY A 209 -12.32 3.78 9.06
N ARG A 210 -11.44 3.90 10.07
CA ARG A 210 -11.18 5.18 10.74
C ARG A 210 -10.73 6.28 9.77
N GLN A 211 -9.85 5.96 8.82
CA GLN A 211 -9.37 6.92 7.83
C GLN A 211 -10.47 7.39 6.87
N VAL A 212 -11.33 6.47 6.42
CA VAL A 212 -12.50 6.78 5.61
C VAL A 212 -13.47 7.67 6.41
N ALA A 213 -13.73 7.33 7.68
CA ALA A 213 -14.58 8.11 8.57
C ALA A 213 -14.04 9.54 8.78
N ASN A 214 -12.73 9.71 8.95
CA ASN A 214 -12.11 11.04 9.07
C ASN A 214 -12.28 11.88 7.79
N GLY A 215 -12.12 11.27 6.62
CA GLY A 215 -12.34 11.96 5.35
C GLY A 215 -13.80 12.41 5.17
N LEU A 216 -14.76 11.55 5.51
CA LEU A 216 -16.18 11.88 5.43
C LEU A 216 -16.59 12.90 6.49
N PHE A 217 -16.07 12.80 7.72
CA PHE A 217 -16.27 13.80 8.76
C PHE A 217 -15.81 15.18 8.30
N TYR A 218 -14.64 15.27 7.65
CA TYR A 218 -14.16 16.52 7.08
C TYR A 218 -15.16 17.13 6.08
N LEU A 219 -15.64 16.35 5.10
CA LEU A 219 -16.59 16.81 4.09
C LEU A 219 -17.93 17.23 4.71
N HIS A 220 -18.48 16.39 5.58
CA HIS A 220 -19.76 16.61 6.27
C HIS A 220 -19.72 17.84 7.20
N SER A 221 -18.55 18.23 7.68
CA SER A 221 -18.35 19.38 8.58
C SER A 221 -18.18 20.73 7.87
N LEU A 222 -18.10 20.73 6.54
CA LEU A 222 -18.04 21.96 5.74
C LEU A 222 -19.37 22.74 5.85
N LYS A 223 -19.37 24.00 5.42
CA LYS A 223 -20.56 24.87 5.44
C LYS A 223 -20.75 25.52 4.07
N PRO A 224 -21.72 25.06 3.26
CA PRO A 224 -22.63 23.92 3.49
C PRO A 224 -21.90 22.55 3.52
N GLY A 225 -22.53 21.53 4.09
CA GLY A 225 -21.91 20.23 4.38
C GLY A 225 -21.89 19.34 3.15
N VAL A 226 -20.71 18.87 2.73
CA VAL A 226 -20.56 18.18 1.44
C VAL A 226 -20.79 16.67 1.58
N SER A 227 -21.73 16.10 0.81
CA SER A 227 -21.89 14.64 0.67
C SER A 227 -21.00 14.08 -0.45
N HIS A 228 -20.56 12.83 -0.31
CA HIS A 228 -19.75 12.11 -1.29
C HIS A 228 -20.60 11.53 -2.43
N ARG A 229 -21.77 10.97 -2.09
CA ARG A 229 -22.82 10.42 -2.98
C ARG A 229 -22.46 9.18 -3.81
N ASP A 230 -21.19 8.95 -4.13
CA ASP A 230 -20.69 7.73 -4.79
C ASP A 230 -19.61 7.01 -3.95
N LEU A 231 -19.89 6.81 -2.66
CA LEU A 231 -18.92 6.17 -1.77
C LEU A 231 -18.89 4.65 -2.01
N ASN A 232 -17.81 4.15 -2.60
CA ASN A 232 -17.60 2.73 -2.87
C ASN A 232 -16.09 2.36 -2.84
N PRO A 233 -15.73 1.07 -2.75
CA PRO A 233 -14.32 0.65 -2.63
C PRO A 233 -13.42 1.04 -3.82
N ASP A 234 -13.98 1.30 -5.01
CA ASP A 234 -13.22 1.77 -6.17
C ASP A 234 -12.82 3.24 -6.07
N LYS A 235 -13.64 4.06 -5.41
CA LYS A 235 -13.39 5.49 -5.17
C LYS A 235 -12.56 5.78 -3.92
N LEU A 236 -12.29 4.75 -3.11
CA LEU A 236 -11.40 4.80 -1.95
C LEU A 236 -9.99 4.41 -2.36
N LEU A 237 -9.17 5.39 -2.73
CA LEU A 237 -7.80 5.17 -3.18
C LEU A 237 -6.89 4.82 -2.00
N LEU A 238 -5.98 3.87 -2.19
CA LEU A 238 -5.07 3.38 -1.17
C LEU A 238 -3.61 3.55 -1.60
N ASP A 239 -2.85 4.35 -0.86
CA ASP A 239 -1.39 4.29 -0.94
C ASP A 239 -0.90 3.12 -0.09
N ILE A 240 -0.65 2.00 -0.76
CA ILE A 240 -0.19 0.74 -0.14
C ILE A 240 1.11 0.90 0.66
N ARG A 241 1.95 1.90 0.35
CA ARG A 241 3.23 2.11 1.04
C ARG A 241 3.04 2.74 2.41
N SER A 242 2.08 3.64 2.53
CA SER A 242 1.76 4.35 3.78
C SER A 242 0.52 3.80 4.47
N MET A 243 -0.19 2.85 3.84
CA MET A 243 -1.52 2.37 4.23
C MET A 243 -2.53 3.51 4.45
N ARG A 244 -2.41 4.55 3.62
CA ARG A 244 -3.24 5.75 3.70
C ARG A 244 -4.39 5.68 2.70
N VAL A 245 -5.61 5.82 3.20
CA VAL A 245 -6.82 5.88 2.36
C VAL A 245 -7.15 7.32 2.04
N LYS A 246 -7.53 7.58 0.78
CA LYS A 246 -8.03 8.88 0.34
C LYS A 246 -9.31 8.73 -0.47
N LEU A 247 -10.32 9.52 -0.12
CA LEU A 247 -11.57 9.64 -0.87
C LEU A 247 -11.27 10.38 -2.18
N SER A 248 -11.71 9.81 -3.29
CA SER A 248 -11.63 10.42 -4.61
C SER A 248 -13.02 10.63 -5.19
N HIS A 249 -13.16 11.56 -6.12
CA HIS A 249 -14.42 11.83 -6.81
C HIS A 249 -15.61 12.15 -5.88
N PRO A 250 -15.49 13.06 -4.87
CA PRO A 250 -16.67 13.52 -4.16
C PRO A 250 -17.60 14.23 -5.16
N ILE A 251 -18.81 13.70 -5.36
CA ILE A 251 -19.76 14.25 -6.33
C ILE A 251 -20.60 15.30 -5.62
N ILE A 252 -20.48 16.55 -6.09
CA ILE A 252 -21.24 17.68 -5.56
C ILE A 252 -22.24 18.09 -6.63
N ALA A 253 -23.34 17.34 -6.70
CA ALA A 253 -24.42 17.62 -7.64
C ALA A 253 -25.41 18.61 -7.01
N LEU A 254 -25.18 19.90 -7.28
CA LEU A 254 -26.28 20.85 -7.40
C LEU A 254 -26.74 20.78 -8.86
N ASN A 255 -27.80 20.01 -9.12
CA ASN A 255 -28.63 20.06 -10.34
C ASN A 255 -28.12 19.32 -11.59
N GLN A 256 -27.88 18.00 -11.53
CA GLN A 256 -27.74 17.15 -12.73
C GLN A 256 -28.48 15.82 -12.58
N ARG A 257 -28.88 15.24 -13.73
CA ARG A 257 -29.57 13.94 -13.84
C ARG A 257 -28.95 12.89 -12.92
N MET A 258 -29.76 12.46 -11.96
CA MET A 258 -29.32 11.74 -10.78
C MET A 258 -29.03 10.26 -11.04
N ASP A 259 -29.67 9.69 -12.05
CA ASP A 259 -29.60 8.29 -12.48
C ASP A 259 -28.18 7.78 -12.81
N SER A 260 -27.29 8.63 -13.31
CA SER A 260 -25.96 8.22 -13.81
C SER A 260 -24.82 8.17 -12.78
N PHE A 261 -25.05 8.62 -11.54
CA PHE A 261 -23.97 8.86 -10.56
C PHE A 261 -23.91 7.88 -9.38
N TYR A 262 -24.96 7.08 -9.17
CA TYR A 262 -25.07 6.21 -8.00
C TYR A 262 -24.70 4.78 -8.33
N ASN A 263 -23.81 4.19 -7.53
CA ASN A 263 -23.52 2.76 -7.65
C ASN A 263 -24.62 1.94 -6.97
N ALA A 264 -25.41 1.21 -7.76
CA ALA A 264 -26.55 0.39 -7.30
C ALA A 264 -26.21 -0.60 -6.17
N ARG A 265 -24.95 -1.00 -6.02
CA ARG A 265 -24.50 -1.94 -4.98
C ARG A 265 -24.20 -1.28 -3.63
N TRP A 266 -23.70 -0.05 -3.62
CA TRP A 266 -23.16 0.58 -2.40
C TRP A 266 -24.05 1.70 -1.86
N THR A 267 -24.96 2.21 -2.69
CA THR A 267 -25.83 3.34 -2.37
C THR A 267 -26.98 2.91 -1.46
N ALA A 268 -27.43 3.82 -0.59
CA ALA A 268 -28.56 3.60 0.29
C ALA A 268 -29.87 3.39 -0.50
N PRO A 269 -30.74 2.45 -0.08
CA PRO A 269 -31.99 2.15 -0.78
C PRO A 269 -32.88 3.35 -1.10
N GLU A 270 -33.03 4.26 -0.15
CA GLU A 270 -33.92 5.42 -0.24
C GLU A 270 -33.50 6.45 -1.28
N ILE A 271 -32.24 6.41 -1.75
CA ILE A 271 -31.79 7.27 -2.86
C ILE A 271 -32.58 6.96 -4.13
N TRP A 272 -32.96 5.70 -4.35
CA TRP A 272 -33.65 5.31 -5.58
C TRP A 272 -35.10 5.82 -5.61
N GLU A 273 -35.80 5.81 -4.48
CA GLU A 273 -37.12 6.43 -4.35
C GLU A 273 -37.05 7.94 -4.65
N TYR A 274 -36.03 8.62 -4.14
CA TYR A 274 -35.80 10.04 -4.42
C TYR A 274 -35.54 10.32 -5.91
N VAL A 275 -34.75 9.48 -6.58
CA VAL A 275 -34.47 9.62 -8.02
C VAL A 275 -35.74 9.44 -8.85
N ASP A 276 -36.55 8.42 -8.53
CA ASP A 276 -37.79 8.15 -9.24
C ASP A 276 -38.81 9.31 -9.06
N GLU A 277 -38.93 9.86 -7.84
CA GLU A 277 -39.76 11.05 -7.57
C GLU A 277 -39.26 12.31 -8.29
N ALA A 278 -37.94 12.50 -8.37
CA ALA A 278 -37.33 13.64 -9.04
C ALA A 278 -37.52 13.60 -10.57
N ASP A 279 -37.50 12.41 -11.18
CA ASP A 279 -37.75 12.24 -12.61
C ASP A 279 -39.21 12.53 -13.00
N GLU A 280 -40.16 12.46 -12.05
CA GLU A 280 -41.57 12.81 -12.26
C GLU A 280 -41.84 14.33 -12.20
N LEU A 281 -40.95 15.14 -11.64
CA LEU A 281 -41.11 16.59 -11.46
C LEU A 281 -40.39 17.39 -12.57
N ASN A 282 -41.08 18.34 -13.23
CA ASN A 282 -40.51 19.18 -14.30
C ASN A 282 -39.40 20.13 -13.80
N GLU A 283 -38.34 20.30 -14.60
CA GLU A 283 -37.07 21.01 -14.32
C GLU A 283 -37.19 22.47 -13.78
N GLU A 284 -38.32 23.16 -13.94
CA GLU A 284 -38.45 24.59 -13.59
C GLU A 284 -38.78 24.89 -12.11
N VAL A 285 -39.10 23.88 -11.27
CA VAL A 285 -39.56 24.08 -9.87
C VAL A 285 -38.44 23.89 -8.82
N LEU A 286 -37.21 23.61 -9.25
CA LEU A 286 -36.13 23.05 -8.42
C LEU A 286 -35.34 24.04 -7.53
N ASP A 287 -35.61 25.36 -7.53
CA ASP A 287 -34.63 26.34 -7.01
C ASP A 287 -34.76 26.69 -5.50
N ASP A 288 -35.96 26.66 -4.89
CA ASP A 288 -36.17 27.29 -3.57
C ASP A 288 -36.48 26.35 -2.37
N GLN A 289 -36.67 25.03 -2.58
CA GLN A 289 -37.05 24.09 -1.49
C GLN A 289 -35.93 23.15 -0.97
N TYR A 290 -34.76 23.10 -1.61
CA TYR A 290 -33.84 21.95 -1.50
C TYR A 290 -32.76 22.02 -0.39
N HIS A 291 -32.78 23.03 0.48
CA HIS A 291 -31.86 23.08 1.64
C HIS A 291 -32.15 21.99 2.70
N SER A 292 -33.31 21.31 2.66
CA SER A 292 -33.62 20.16 3.52
C SER A 292 -32.96 18.84 3.10
N ASP A 293 -32.47 18.74 1.86
CA ASP A 293 -32.07 17.46 1.26
C ASP A 293 -30.58 17.14 1.48
N GLU A 294 -29.77 18.12 1.86
CA GLU A 294 -28.34 17.88 2.08
C GLU A 294 -28.11 16.91 3.24
N VAL A 295 -28.86 17.04 4.33
CA VAL A 295 -28.81 16.11 5.47
C VAL A 295 -29.17 14.69 5.02
N PHE A 296 -30.13 14.52 4.12
CA PHE A 296 -30.52 13.23 3.55
C PHE A 296 -29.33 12.55 2.84
N PHE A 297 -28.61 13.27 1.95
CA PHE A 297 -27.43 12.72 1.29
C PHE A 297 -26.26 12.46 2.25
N LEU A 298 -26.08 13.27 3.30
CA LEU A 298 -25.09 12.99 4.34
C LEU A 298 -25.41 11.66 5.06
N ARG A 299 -26.68 11.36 5.34
CA ARG A 299 -27.10 10.07 5.92
C ARG A 299 -26.96 8.90 4.95
N ALA A 300 -27.11 9.12 3.65
CA ALA A 300 -26.85 8.11 2.64
C ALA A 300 -25.37 7.72 2.58
N ASP A 301 -24.43 8.68 2.70
CA ASP A 301 -23.00 8.38 2.80
C ASP A 301 -22.67 7.48 4.00
N ILE A 302 -23.36 7.66 5.14
CA ILE A 302 -23.18 6.81 6.33
C ILE A 302 -23.54 5.36 6.02
N TYR A 303 -24.64 5.14 5.29
CA TYR A 303 -25.03 3.79 4.87
C TYR A 303 -23.97 3.15 3.97
N SER A 304 -23.52 3.89 2.95
CA SER A 304 -22.47 3.44 2.04
C SER A 304 -21.17 3.14 2.76
N TYR A 305 -20.82 3.93 3.79
CA TYR A 305 -19.67 3.65 4.65
C TYR A 305 -19.83 2.30 5.35
N GLY A 306 -20.99 2.03 5.96
CA GLY A 306 -21.29 0.72 6.54
C GLY A 306 -21.20 -0.43 5.54
N GLN A 307 -21.62 -0.23 4.29
CA GLN A 307 -21.47 -1.20 3.19
C GLN A 307 -20.00 -1.50 2.89
N VAL A 308 -19.19 -0.46 2.71
CA VAL A 308 -17.75 -0.56 2.49
C VAL A 308 -17.06 -1.31 3.64
N ILE A 309 -17.29 -0.93 4.90
CA ILE A 309 -16.57 -1.54 6.04
C ILE A 309 -16.84 -3.03 6.15
N ALA A 310 -18.06 -3.49 5.91
CA ALA A 310 -18.31 -4.94 5.89
C ALA A 310 -17.64 -5.62 4.71
N TYR A 311 -17.63 -5.01 3.52
CA TYR A 311 -16.90 -5.58 2.37
C TYR A 311 -15.41 -5.74 2.70
N LEU A 312 -14.78 -4.73 3.31
CA LEU A 312 -13.38 -4.85 3.76
C LEU A 312 -13.20 -6.01 4.74
N LEU A 313 -14.19 -6.26 5.60
CA LEU A 313 -14.14 -7.30 6.62
C LEU A 313 -14.40 -8.71 6.10
N THR A 314 -15.28 -8.86 5.11
CA THR A 314 -15.74 -10.17 4.64
C THR A 314 -15.22 -10.56 3.26
N GLY A 315 -14.83 -9.57 2.44
CA GLY A 315 -14.55 -9.75 1.01
C GLY A 315 -15.78 -10.02 0.15
N GLU A 316 -16.97 -9.97 0.75
CA GLU A 316 -18.23 -10.22 0.05
C GLU A 316 -18.82 -8.89 -0.43
N SER A 317 -19.10 -8.81 -1.74
CA SER A 317 -19.78 -7.65 -2.32
C SER A 317 -21.27 -7.65 -1.97
N PRO A 318 -21.93 -6.48 -1.92
CA PRO A 318 -23.38 -6.40 -1.99
C PRO A 318 -23.91 -7.21 -3.20
N TRP A 319 -25.02 -7.94 -3.03
CA TRP A 319 -25.61 -8.81 -4.07
C TRP A 319 -24.65 -9.88 -4.66
N GLN A 320 -23.88 -10.56 -3.81
CA GLN A 320 -23.05 -11.71 -4.24
C GLN A 320 -23.85 -12.68 -5.14
N GLY A 321 -23.28 -13.02 -6.30
CA GLY A 321 -23.91 -13.93 -7.27
C GLY A 321 -24.72 -13.25 -8.39
N HIS A 322 -24.90 -11.92 -8.34
CA HIS A 322 -25.62 -11.17 -9.39
C HIS A 322 -24.67 -10.29 -10.22
N HIS A 323 -24.78 -10.31 -11.55
CA HIS A 323 -24.02 -9.42 -12.44
C HIS A 323 -24.46 -7.96 -12.29
N THR A 324 -23.56 -6.99 -12.44
CA THR A 324 -23.84 -5.55 -12.24
C THR A 324 -24.99 -5.05 -13.13
N ALA A 325 -25.05 -5.48 -14.39
CA ALA A 325 -26.13 -5.14 -15.33
C ALA A 325 -27.50 -5.73 -14.95
N SER A 326 -27.54 -6.81 -14.13
CA SER A 326 -28.79 -7.33 -13.59
C SER A 326 -29.26 -6.60 -12.34
N VAL A 327 -28.35 -6.03 -11.53
CA VAL A 327 -28.70 -5.25 -10.33
C VAL A 327 -29.40 -3.94 -10.69
N GLU A 328 -29.00 -3.32 -11.80
CA GLU A 328 -29.62 -2.08 -12.29
C GLU A 328 -31.06 -2.26 -12.81
N ASN A 329 -31.43 -3.49 -13.20
CA ASN A 329 -32.81 -3.90 -13.53
C ASN A 329 -33.60 -4.39 -12.31
N LEU A 330 -32.95 -4.61 -11.17
CA LEU A 330 -33.54 -5.08 -9.91
C LEU A 330 -33.90 -3.92 -8.96
N ARG A 331 -34.01 -2.67 -9.47
CA ARG A 331 -34.39 -1.46 -8.72
C ARG A 331 -35.64 -1.66 -7.84
N ASN A 332 -36.55 -2.53 -8.26
CA ASN A 332 -37.79 -2.88 -7.54
C ASN A 332 -37.64 -3.91 -6.39
N PHE A 333 -36.43 -4.44 -6.12
CA PHE A 333 -36.17 -5.50 -5.13
C PHE A 333 -35.18 -5.08 -4.01
N ILE A 334 -34.85 -3.79 -3.94
CA ILE A 334 -33.75 -3.24 -3.13
C ILE A 334 -33.92 -3.45 -1.60
N GLU A 335 -35.13 -3.72 -1.12
CA GLU A 335 -35.46 -3.68 0.31
C GLU A 335 -34.86 -4.81 1.19
N LYS A 336 -34.34 -5.93 0.65
CA LYS A 336 -33.87 -7.06 1.51
C LYS A 336 -32.56 -7.76 1.16
N GLU A 337 -32.09 -7.74 -0.09
CA GLU A 337 -30.95 -8.56 -0.55
C GLU A 337 -29.65 -7.76 -0.84
N ASN A 338 -29.65 -6.45 -0.57
CA ASN A 338 -28.50 -5.56 -0.85
C ASN A 338 -27.37 -5.61 0.20
N LYS A 339 -27.58 -6.18 1.39
CA LYS A 339 -26.61 -6.04 2.48
C LYS A 339 -25.52 -7.10 2.40
N VAL A 340 -24.26 -6.68 2.57
CA VAL A 340 -23.15 -7.63 2.81
C VAL A 340 -23.43 -8.36 4.12
N ASN A 341 -23.48 -9.69 4.08
CA ASN A 341 -23.66 -10.50 5.27
C ASN A 341 -22.41 -10.37 6.17
N VAL A 342 -22.59 -10.07 7.46
CA VAL A 342 -21.49 -10.02 8.43
C VAL A 342 -21.64 -11.21 9.36
N PRO A 343 -20.82 -12.28 9.16
CA PRO A 343 -20.88 -13.47 9.99
C PRO A 343 -20.73 -13.17 11.50
N GLU A 344 -21.41 -13.95 12.35
CA GLU A 344 -21.38 -13.76 13.81
C GLU A 344 -19.98 -13.81 14.43
N LYS A 345 -19.03 -14.48 13.78
CA LYS A 345 -17.62 -14.54 14.19
C LYS A 345 -16.96 -13.16 14.29
N PHE A 346 -17.46 -12.17 13.56
CA PHE A 346 -16.97 -10.79 13.61
C PHE A 346 -17.77 -9.99 14.64
N GLY A 347 -17.28 -9.94 15.88
CA GLY A 347 -17.92 -9.21 16.99
C GLY A 347 -17.35 -7.81 17.23
N GLY A 348 -17.81 -7.18 18.32
CA GLY A 348 -17.22 -5.95 18.85
C GLY A 348 -17.58 -4.65 18.12
N PRO A 349 -16.79 -3.57 18.33
CA PRO A 349 -17.06 -2.23 17.81
C PRO A 349 -17.34 -2.11 16.30
N LEU A 350 -16.61 -2.80 15.42
CA LEU A 350 -16.84 -2.78 13.96
C LEU A 350 -18.22 -3.30 13.58
N LYS A 351 -18.67 -4.40 14.18
CA LYS A 351 -20.02 -4.93 13.91
C LYS A 351 -21.08 -3.91 14.32
N GLN A 352 -20.93 -3.29 15.49
CA GLN A 352 -21.83 -2.24 15.97
C GLN A 352 -21.86 -1.02 15.04
N ILE A 353 -20.68 -0.60 14.54
CA ILE A 353 -20.57 0.50 13.57
C ILE A 353 -21.31 0.12 12.27
N ILE A 354 -21.04 -1.07 11.71
CA ILE A 354 -21.67 -1.52 10.47
C ILE A 354 -23.19 -1.54 10.61
N GLU A 355 -23.71 -2.13 11.69
CA GLU A 355 -25.15 -2.23 11.95
C GLU A 355 -25.79 -0.84 12.12
N ALA A 356 -25.20 0.02 12.95
CA ALA A 356 -25.71 1.38 13.17
C ALA A 356 -25.70 2.24 11.90
N CYS A 357 -24.69 2.08 11.05
CA CYS A 357 -24.60 2.79 9.77
C CYS A 357 -25.68 2.33 8.77
N ARG A 358 -26.14 1.07 8.87
CA ARG A 358 -27.10 0.43 7.96
C ARG A 358 -28.52 0.36 8.51
N GLU A 359 -28.85 1.20 9.49
CA GLU A 359 -30.22 1.40 9.96
C GLU A 359 -31.13 1.79 8.79
N GLU A 360 -32.30 1.16 8.72
CA GLU A 360 -33.26 1.40 7.63
C GLU A 360 -33.76 2.84 7.64
N ASN A 361 -34.05 3.38 8.83
CA ASN A 361 -34.42 4.78 8.97
C ASN A 361 -33.15 5.67 8.92
N PRO A 362 -32.99 6.54 7.90
CA PRO A 362 -31.79 7.38 7.76
C PRO A 362 -31.54 8.31 8.95
N GLU A 363 -32.58 8.75 9.65
CA GLU A 363 -32.47 9.63 10.81
C GLU A 363 -31.87 8.94 12.04
N LYS A 364 -31.98 7.60 12.12
CA LYS A 364 -31.41 6.80 13.22
C LYS A 364 -29.94 6.47 13.02
N ARG A 365 -29.42 6.62 11.80
CA ARG A 365 -28.00 6.42 11.52
C ARG A 365 -27.20 7.45 12.33
N PRO A 366 -25.99 7.11 12.81
CA PRO A 366 -25.13 8.08 13.47
C PRO A 366 -24.59 9.09 12.46
N THR A 367 -24.20 10.28 12.93
CA THR A 367 -23.38 11.22 12.16
C THR A 367 -21.93 10.75 12.15
N MET A 368 -21.12 11.21 11.19
CA MET A 368 -19.68 10.92 11.22
C MET A 368 -19.01 11.46 12.49
N GLN A 369 -19.47 12.60 13.00
CA GLN A 369 -18.97 13.16 14.26
C GLN A 369 -19.22 12.20 15.43
N GLU A 370 -20.42 11.62 15.53
CA GLU A 370 -20.76 10.65 16.57
C GLU A 370 -19.95 9.36 16.43
N LEU A 371 -19.74 8.86 15.21
CA LEU A 371 -18.89 7.68 14.98
C LEU A 371 -17.44 7.94 15.41
N ILE A 372 -16.87 9.07 15.00
CA ILE A 372 -15.52 9.47 15.41
C ILE A 372 -15.44 9.59 16.93
N TYR A 373 -16.39 10.27 17.57
CA TYR A 373 -16.36 10.48 19.01
C TYR A 373 -16.55 9.17 19.81
N ASN A 374 -17.51 8.33 19.41
CA ASN A 374 -17.87 7.13 20.16
C ASN A 374 -16.89 5.96 19.96
N TYR A 375 -16.28 5.86 18.78
CA TYR A 375 -15.46 4.70 18.42
C TYR A 375 -14.00 5.03 18.10
N PHE A 376 -13.73 6.19 17.49
CA PHE A 376 -12.39 6.53 16.98
C PHE A 376 -11.73 7.71 17.71
N SER A 377 -12.26 8.11 18.87
CA SER A 377 -11.78 9.27 19.65
C SER A 377 -10.43 9.02 20.31
N THR A 378 -10.09 7.75 20.50
CA THR A 378 -8.77 7.29 20.94
C THR A 378 -8.05 6.63 19.77
N ASP A 379 -6.73 6.76 19.73
CA ASP A 379 -5.89 6.04 18.76
C ASP A 379 -5.79 4.52 19.03
N SER A 380 -6.52 4.02 20.03
CA SER A 380 -6.53 2.60 20.41
C SER A 380 -7.33 1.76 19.42
N ASN A 381 -6.73 0.67 18.94
CA ASN A 381 -7.44 -0.34 18.14
C ASN A 381 -8.01 -1.43 19.08
N PRO A 382 -9.34 -1.58 19.20
CA PRO A 382 -9.94 -2.57 20.10
C PRO A 382 -9.73 -4.02 19.64
N TYR A 383 -9.26 -4.22 18.40
CA TYR A 383 -8.97 -5.53 17.82
C TYR A 383 -7.48 -5.89 17.84
N GLN A 384 -6.69 -5.14 18.60
CA GLN A 384 -5.26 -5.36 18.74
C GLN A 384 -4.92 -6.73 19.37
N SER A 385 -5.87 -7.37 20.07
CA SER A 385 -5.75 -8.76 20.55
C SER A 385 -6.14 -9.83 19.52
N ASP A 386 -7.03 -9.54 18.56
CA ASP A 386 -7.35 -10.50 17.48
C ASP A 386 -6.22 -10.58 16.46
N ALA A 387 -5.43 -9.50 16.34
CA ALA A 387 -4.13 -9.49 15.68
C ALA A 387 -3.20 -10.56 16.30
N GLU A 388 -3.17 -10.72 17.62
CA GLU A 388 -2.36 -11.77 18.29
C GLU A 388 -2.77 -13.20 17.87
N SER A 389 -4.04 -13.45 17.55
CA SER A 389 -4.50 -14.78 17.14
C SER A 389 -4.17 -15.14 15.68
N ALA A 390 -4.04 -14.14 14.82
CA ALA A 390 -3.74 -14.29 13.40
C ALA A 390 -2.25 -14.06 13.06
N GLU A 391 -1.47 -13.49 13.97
CA GLU A 391 -0.10 -13.00 13.70
C GLU A 391 1.04 -13.88 14.21
N PHE A 392 0.78 -14.84 15.10
CA PHE A 392 1.81 -15.77 15.56
C PHE A 392 1.85 -17.03 14.71
N PHE A 393 2.93 -17.20 13.97
CA PHE A 393 3.20 -18.40 13.20
C PHE A 393 3.17 -19.64 14.12
N CYS A 394 2.16 -20.50 13.95
CA CYS A 394 1.95 -21.67 14.80
C CYS A 394 2.02 -22.96 13.98
N CYS A 395 3.04 -23.76 14.27
CA CYS A 395 3.16 -25.14 13.80
C CYS A 395 3.50 -25.99 15.03
N GLY A 396 2.55 -26.82 15.49
CA GLY A 396 2.67 -27.85 16.54
C GLY A 396 3.44 -27.50 17.82
N PHE A 397 4.77 -27.38 17.71
CA PHE A 397 5.75 -27.11 18.77
C PHE A 397 6.08 -25.62 18.99
N LEU A 398 5.48 -24.71 18.21
CA LEU A 398 5.66 -23.27 18.34
C LEU A 398 4.78 -22.59 19.39
N ASN A 399 3.91 -23.33 20.08
CA ASN A 399 2.88 -22.78 20.98
C ASN A 399 3.42 -21.78 22.04
N ASP A 400 4.68 -21.91 22.47
CA ASP A 400 5.32 -21.01 23.45
C ASP A 400 6.35 -20.06 22.81
N THR A 401 6.15 -19.64 21.56
CA THR A 401 7.09 -18.77 20.84
C THR A 401 6.33 -17.67 20.12
N LYS A 402 6.53 -16.41 20.53
CA LYS A 402 5.88 -15.28 19.87
C LYS A 402 6.73 -14.84 18.69
N MET A 403 6.48 -15.45 17.53
CA MET A 403 7.14 -15.12 16.26
C MET A 403 6.20 -14.44 15.30
N PHE A 404 6.61 -13.27 14.83
CA PHE A 404 5.89 -12.49 13.86
C PHE A 404 6.52 -12.70 12.48
N VAL A 405 5.80 -13.28 11.51
CA VAL A 405 6.29 -13.42 10.12
C VAL A 405 5.78 -12.25 9.30
N ALA A 406 6.69 -11.34 8.93
CA ALA A 406 6.33 -10.11 8.24
C ALA A 406 6.11 -10.32 6.75
N ASP A 407 6.97 -11.12 6.11
CA ASP A 407 6.81 -11.58 4.72
C ASP A 407 7.54 -12.91 4.51
N SER A 408 7.05 -13.75 3.58
CA SER A 408 7.63 -15.06 3.30
C SER A 408 7.34 -15.53 1.88
N LEU A 409 8.37 -15.98 1.16
CA LEU A 409 8.25 -16.67 -0.14
C LEU A 409 8.08 -18.18 -0.05
N VAL A 410 8.19 -18.74 1.16
CA VAL A 410 7.86 -20.15 1.37
C VAL A 410 6.37 -20.31 1.11
N ASP A 411 6.05 -20.77 -0.10
CA ASP A 411 4.71 -20.98 -0.65
C ASP A 411 3.88 -21.85 0.31
N GLU A 412 2.59 -21.55 0.41
CA GLU A 412 1.61 -22.33 1.17
C GLU A 412 1.23 -23.63 0.43
N SER A 413 1.86 -23.90 -0.72
CA SER A 413 1.66 -25.14 -1.45
C SER A 413 1.87 -26.38 -0.58
N SER A 414 1.03 -27.37 -0.84
CA SER A 414 1.05 -28.64 -0.13
C SER A 414 2.30 -29.49 -0.45
N GLU A 415 3.07 -29.13 -1.47
CA GLU A 415 4.17 -29.92 -2.04
C GLU A 415 5.50 -29.17 -2.01
N GLY A 416 6.52 -29.71 -1.34
CA GLY A 416 7.86 -29.10 -1.29
C GLY A 416 8.83 -29.61 -2.36
N TYR A 417 10.06 -29.08 -2.36
CA TYR A 417 11.14 -29.43 -3.31
C TYR A 417 11.31 -30.93 -3.56
N PHE A 418 11.22 -31.78 -2.53
CA PHE A 418 11.43 -33.20 -2.75
C PHE A 418 10.38 -33.85 -3.66
N LYS A 419 9.18 -33.25 -3.74
CA LYS A 419 8.09 -33.67 -4.63
C LYS A 419 8.11 -32.91 -5.96
N THR A 420 8.21 -31.58 -5.93
CA THR A 420 8.13 -30.73 -7.13
C THR A 420 9.42 -30.71 -7.96
N LYS A 421 10.57 -30.96 -7.31
CA LYS A 421 11.93 -30.75 -7.84
C LYS A 421 12.25 -29.29 -8.20
N GLU A 422 11.36 -28.36 -7.86
CA GLU A 422 11.58 -26.92 -8.02
C GLU A 422 12.35 -26.40 -6.82
N THR A 423 13.49 -25.76 -7.08
CA THR A 423 14.37 -25.26 -6.01
C THR A 423 13.60 -24.23 -5.19
N PRO A 424 13.57 -24.32 -3.85
CA PRO A 424 12.79 -23.40 -3.06
C PRO A 424 13.21 -21.95 -3.30
N GLN A 425 12.24 -21.11 -3.63
CA GLN A 425 12.46 -19.71 -3.98
C GLN A 425 12.90 -18.90 -2.76
N GLY A 426 13.87 -18.02 -2.99
CA GLY A 426 14.25 -16.94 -2.08
C GLY A 426 14.11 -15.62 -2.81
N TYR A 427 14.13 -14.50 -2.08
CA TYR A 427 13.99 -13.20 -2.73
C TYR A 427 15.19 -12.99 -3.64
N PRO A 428 15.00 -12.24 -4.72
CA PRO A 428 16.10 -11.92 -5.60
C PRO A 428 17.27 -11.23 -4.89
N ALA A 429 18.51 -11.60 -5.26
CA ALA A 429 19.70 -11.11 -4.58
C ALA A 429 19.86 -9.58 -4.60
N ASP A 430 19.33 -8.92 -5.63
CA ASP A 430 19.28 -7.47 -5.78
C ASP A 430 18.37 -6.76 -4.78
N CYS A 431 17.37 -7.46 -4.20
CA CYS A 431 16.56 -6.95 -3.10
C CYS A 431 17.38 -6.72 -1.81
N PHE A 432 18.55 -7.37 -1.71
CA PHE A 432 19.39 -7.38 -0.51
C PHE A 432 20.52 -6.36 -0.51
N VAL A 433 20.58 -5.49 -1.54
CA VAL A 433 21.42 -4.29 -1.54
C VAL A 433 20.60 -3.13 -0.98
N CYS A 434 20.69 -2.93 0.33
CA CYS A 434 19.76 -2.09 1.06
C CYS A 434 20.38 -0.76 1.47
N GLU A 435 19.64 0.34 1.28
CA GLU A 435 20.06 1.68 1.71
C GLU A 435 20.16 1.76 3.24
N VAL A 436 21.23 2.36 3.73
CA VAL A 436 21.47 2.62 5.15
C VAL A 436 21.56 4.11 5.39
N GLU A 437 20.68 4.63 6.23
CA GLU A 437 20.75 5.99 6.73
C GLU A 437 21.90 6.12 7.73
N VAL A 438 22.91 6.90 7.36
CA VAL A 438 24.09 7.22 8.17
C VAL A 438 23.89 8.58 8.82
N GLY A 439 23.58 8.58 10.13
CA GLY A 439 23.30 9.78 10.91
C GLY A 439 24.53 10.38 11.60
N ASN A 440 24.58 11.72 11.60
CA ASN A 440 25.68 12.57 12.08
C ASN A 440 25.97 12.43 13.60
N LYS A 441 27.23 12.16 14.00
CA LYS A 441 27.98 12.31 15.29
C LYS A 441 27.28 12.39 16.69
N GLN A 442 25.96 12.34 16.85
CA GLN A 442 25.20 12.51 18.10
C GLN A 442 24.30 11.30 18.40
N TYR A 443 24.84 10.08 18.38
CA TYR A 443 24.21 8.94 19.03
C TYR A 443 24.35 9.06 20.57
N ASN A 444 23.81 10.12 21.16
CA ASN A 444 23.62 10.22 22.61
C ASN A 444 22.28 9.56 22.93
N GLY A 445 22.36 8.23 23.11
CA GLY A 445 21.25 7.30 23.21
C GLY A 445 20.12 7.76 24.11
N CYS A 446 19.09 8.33 23.52
CA CYS A 446 17.73 8.34 24.02
C CYS A 446 16.83 8.56 22.81
N PRO A 447 15.75 7.79 22.64
CA PRO A 447 14.66 8.20 21.76
C PRO A 447 14.29 9.65 22.09
N ARG A 448 14.31 10.54 21.08
CA ARG A 448 13.97 11.97 21.24
C ARG A 448 12.45 12.19 21.21
N GLU A 449 11.68 11.18 21.60
CA GLU A 449 10.24 11.31 21.71
C GLU A 449 9.97 12.17 22.96
N GLU A 450 9.40 13.36 22.76
CA GLU A 450 8.94 14.19 23.87
C GLU A 450 7.97 13.37 24.73
N ASN A 451 8.23 13.30 26.04
CA ASN A 451 7.48 12.51 27.01
C ASN A 451 7.57 10.98 26.85
N TRP A 452 8.69 10.41 26.38
CA TRP A 452 8.84 8.95 26.34
C TRP A 452 8.86 8.33 27.75
N PRO A 453 7.83 7.55 28.14
CA PRO A 453 7.66 7.11 29.53
C PRO A 453 8.75 6.15 30.02
N TYR A 454 9.52 5.55 29.10
CA TYR A 454 10.55 4.57 29.40
C TYR A 454 11.97 5.14 29.41
N GLU A 455 12.14 6.45 29.18
CA GLU A 455 13.44 7.12 29.06
C GLU A 455 14.37 6.84 30.26
N GLN A 456 13.84 6.92 31.48
CA GLN A 456 14.63 6.68 32.68
C GLN A 456 15.16 5.24 32.72
N LYS A 457 14.29 4.25 32.50
CA LYS A 457 14.66 2.83 32.50
C LYS A 457 15.66 2.50 31.39
N TYR A 458 15.44 3.07 30.22
CA TYR A 458 16.39 2.96 29.12
C TYR A 458 17.78 3.49 29.51
N LYS A 459 17.87 4.69 30.09
CA LYS A 459 19.16 5.30 30.51
C LYS A 459 19.89 4.43 31.53
N GLU A 460 19.16 3.83 32.47
CA GLU A 460 19.71 2.88 33.44
C GLU A 460 20.33 1.65 32.74
N TYR A 461 19.58 0.98 31.86
CA TYR A 461 20.08 -0.19 31.13
C TYR A 461 21.22 0.16 30.18
N TYR A 462 21.14 1.30 29.48
CA TYR A 462 22.19 1.74 28.58
C TYR A 462 23.49 2.03 29.32
N ALA A 463 23.44 2.71 30.47
CA ALA A 463 24.62 2.95 31.30
C ALA A 463 25.26 1.63 31.76
N HIS A 464 24.44 0.65 32.15
CA HIS A 464 24.91 -0.68 32.52
C HIS A 464 25.68 -1.37 31.39
N PHE A 465 25.08 -1.48 30.19
CA PHE A 465 25.75 -2.13 29.05
C PHE A 465 26.95 -1.33 28.55
N ARG A 466 26.89 0.00 28.61
CA ARG A 466 28.03 0.86 28.27
C ARG A 466 29.21 0.62 29.22
N GLN A 467 28.95 0.49 30.52
CA GLN A 467 29.99 0.13 31.48
C GLN A 467 30.56 -1.28 31.19
N ALA A 468 29.70 -2.26 30.91
CA ALA A 468 30.15 -3.60 30.54
C ALA A 468 31.04 -3.61 29.27
N ALA A 469 30.76 -2.73 28.30
CA ALA A 469 31.60 -2.54 27.13
C ALA A 469 32.95 -1.90 27.46
N LEU A 470 32.99 -0.89 28.34
CA LEU A 470 34.22 -0.28 28.83
C LEU A 470 35.09 -1.29 29.60
N ASP A 471 34.45 -2.17 30.37
CA ASP A 471 35.08 -3.28 31.09
C ASP A 471 35.49 -4.44 30.17
N LYS A 472 35.25 -4.34 28.85
CA LYS A 472 35.54 -5.36 27.83
C LYS A 472 34.84 -6.70 28.07
N LYS A 473 33.72 -6.69 28.78
CA LYS A 473 32.84 -7.88 28.94
C LYS A 473 31.98 -8.14 27.72
N ILE A 474 31.60 -7.07 27.01
CA ILE A 474 30.88 -7.12 25.74
C ILE A 474 31.53 -6.19 24.71
N ALA A 475 31.32 -6.45 23.42
CA ALA A 475 31.75 -5.57 22.35
C ALA A 475 30.61 -4.61 21.96
N ASP A 476 30.85 -3.29 21.99
CA ASP A 476 29.89 -2.28 21.54
C ASP A 476 30.07 -1.98 20.04
N ASN A 477 29.83 -3.00 19.22
CA ASN A 477 29.99 -2.88 17.78
C ASN A 477 28.85 -2.04 17.17
N PRO A 478 29.14 -1.20 16.16
CA PRO A 478 28.09 -0.55 15.38
C PRO A 478 27.22 -1.58 14.65
N THR A 479 25.91 -1.46 14.79
CA THR A 479 24.91 -2.34 14.18
C THR A 479 24.05 -1.58 13.18
N ILE A 480 23.18 -2.28 12.46
CA ILE A 480 22.10 -1.64 11.72
C ILE A 480 20.74 -2.14 12.20
N ALA A 481 19.74 -1.27 12.11
CA ALA A 481 18.36 -1.55 12.50
C ALA A 481 17.43 -1.35 11.31
N LEU A 482 16.41 -2.20 11.18
CA LEU A 482 15.41 -2.08 10.13
C LEU A 482 14.61 -0.78 10.34
N LYS A 483 14.44 0.00 9.28
CA LYS A 483 13.72 1.28 9.28
C LYS A 483 12.45 1.20 8.45
N HIS A 484 12.51 0.55 7.30
CA HIS A 484 11.36 0.35 6.41
C HIS A 484 11.39 -1.06 5.84
N LEU A 485 10.20 -1.67 5.75
CA LEU A 485 9.91 -2.90 5.04
C LEU A 485 8.75 -2.60 4.08
N VAL A 486 8.95 -2.81 2.79
CA VAL A 486 7.90 -2.72 1.78
C VAL A 486 7.91 -4.01 0.97
N THR A 487 6.74 -4.61 0.82
CA THR A 487 6.48 -5.80 0.00
C THR A 487 5.59 -5.33 -1.16
N PRO A 488 6.15 -5.03 -2.34
CA PRO A 488 5.34 -4.73 -3.51
C PRO A 488 4.46 -5.93 -3.83
N ARG A 489 3.17 -5.71 -4.12
CA ARG A 489 2.34 -6.69 -4.81
C ARG A 489 1.75 -6.07 -6.07
N GLU A 490 2.00 -6.80 -7.15
CA GLU A 490 1.39 -6.78 -8.49
C GLU A 490 1.44 -5.48 -9.29
N ASP A 491 2.29 -5.50 -10.32
CA ASP A 491 1.92 -5.12 -11.69
C ASP A 491 2.73 -6.00 -12.67
N GLU A 492 2.04 -6.87 -13.40
CA GLU A 492 2.37 -7.58 -14.67
C GLU A 492 3.76 -8.20 -14.96
N GLU A 493 4.73 -8.28 -14.03
CA GLU A 493 5.88 -9.19 -14.17
C GLU A 493 6.14 -9.98 -12.87
N GLU A 494 6.28 -11.30 -13.01
CA GLU A 494 6.24 -12.40 -12.02
C GLU A 494 7.29 -12.38 -10.87
N ARG A 495 7.84 -11.24 -10.47
CA ARG A 495 8.90 -11.18 -9.44
C ARG A 495 8.38 -10.64 -8.12
N GLN A 496 8.27 -11.51 -7.11
CA GLN A 496 8.06 -11.08 -5.72
C GLN A 496 9.33 -10.39 -5.20
N GLU A 497 9.25 -9.08 -5.00
CA GLU A 497 10.35 -8.24 -4.50
C GLU A 497 10.15 -7.86 -3.03
N ILE A 498 11.22 -7.48 -2.35
CA ILE A 498 11.16 -6.80 -1.05
C ILE A 498 12.10 -5.62 -1.04
N LEU A 499 11.66 -4.54 -0.40
CA LEU A 499 12.48 -3.36 -0.18
C LEU A 499 12.69 -3.16 1.31
N LEU A 500 13.95 -3.34 1.73
CA LEU A 500 14.41 -3.08 3.08
C LEU A 500 15.24 -1.79 3.11
N LYS A 501 15.01 -0.94 4.10
CA LYS A 501 15.88 0.20 4.42
C LYS A 501 16.32 0.13 5.86
N PHE A 502 17.56 0.52 6.11
CA PHE A 502 18.18 0.44 7.42
C PHE A 502 18.61 1.82 7.93
N ARG A 503 18.92 1.86 9.22
CA ARG A 503 19.59 2.97 9.89
C ARG A 503 20.71 2.45 10.77
N GLN A 504 21.76 3.24 10.97
CA GLN A 504 22.84 2.87 11.88
C GLN A 504 22.37 2.88 13.35
N SER A 505 22.87 1.91 14.13
CA SER A 505 22.57 1.64 15.54
C SER A 505 23.84 1.16 16.28
N THR A 506 23.73 0.78 17.55
CA THR A 506 24.83 0.22 18.35
C THR A 506 24.37 -0.96 19.19
N TYR A 507 25.31 -1.85 19.53
CA TYR A 507 25.02 -3.03 20.34
C TYR A 507 24.52 -2.67 21.75
N CYS A 508 25.12 -1.68 22.42
CA CYS A 508 24.63 -1.23 23.74
C CYS A 508 23.21 -0.65 23.67
N HIS A 509 22.89 0.12 22.63
CA HIS A 509 21.54 0.65 22.43
C HIS A 509 20.52 -0.49 22.24
N HIS A 510 20.85 -1.46 21.39
CA HIS A 510 20.03 -2.65 21.16
C HIS A 510 19.78 -3.43 22.46
N ARG A 511 20.83 -3.71 23.24
CA ARG A 511 20.70 -4.43 24.51
C ARG A 511 19.84 -3.67 25.51
N ALA A 512 20.00 -2.35 25.61
CA ALA A 512 19.19 -1.53 26.50
C ALA A 512 17.71 -1.53 26.10
N MET A 513 17.40 -1.37 24.81
CA MET A 513 16.03 -1.40 24.31
C MET A 513 15.35 -2.75 24.50
N ARG A 514 16.10 -3.84 24.30
CA ARG A 514 15.63 -5.20 24.57
C ARG A 514 15.24 -5.38 26.05
N GLU A 515 16.02 -4.85 26.99
CA GLU A 515 15.66 -4.90 28.41
C GLU A 515 14.42 -4.06 28.74
N VAL A 516 14.25 -2.90 28.10
CA VAL A 516 13.01 -2.11 28.20
C VAL A 516 11.82 -2.95 27.70
N TRP A 517 11.93 -3.54 26.51
CA TRP A 517 10.90 -4.38 25.93
C TRP A 517 10.54 -5.57 26.84
N MET A 518 11.54 -6.33 27.30
CA MET A 518 11.34 -7.56 28.07
C MET A 518 10.87 -7.31 29.51
N LYS A 519 11.36 -6.26 30.17
CA LYS A 519 11.17 -6.06 31.62
C LYS A 519 10.27 -4.89 32.00
N VAL A 520 10.04 -3.93 31.09
CA VAL A 520 9.27 -2.71 31.40
C VAL A 520 7.91 -2.72 30.70
N LEU A 521 7.85 -3.21 29.46
CA LEU A 521 6.59 -3.35 28.74
C LEU A 521 5.90 -4.66 29.13
N ASP A 522 4.63 -4.55 29.50
CA ASP A 522 3.70 -5.67 29.55
C ASP A 522 3.21 -6.02 28.13
N ASP A 523 2.52 -7.15 27.98
CA ASP A 523 2.08 -7.62 26.66
C ASP A 523 1.14 -6.62 25.96
N SER A 524 0.29 -5.90 26.70
CA SER A 524 -0.59 -4.84 26.14
C SER A 524 0.23 -3.71 25.51
N LYS A 525 1.26 -3.20 26.20
CA LYS A 525 2.13 -2.15 25.67
C LYS A 525 3.00 -2.62 24.52
N ARG A 526 3.43 -3.89 24.53
CA ARG A 526 4.16 -4.47 23.38
C ARG A 526 3.29 -4.47 22.13
N ALA A 527 2.00 -4.78 22.28
CA ALA A 527 1.05 -4.79 21.19
C ALA A 527 0.81 -3.39 20.63
N GLU A 528 0.79 -2.35 21.47
CA GLU A 528 0.75 -0.94 21.05
C GLU A 528 1.96 -0.55 20.18
N VAL A 529 3.14 -1.07 20.53
CA VAL A 529 4.40 -0.75 19.85
C VAL A 529 4.52 -1.48 18.50
N VAL A 530 3.97 -2.69 18.39
CA VAL A 530 3.97 -3.51 17.17
C VAL A 530 2.53 -3.91 16.82
N PRO A 531 1.77 -3.03 16.14
CA PRO A 531 0.35 -3.24 15.91
C PRO A 531 0.03 -4.18 14.73
N CYS A 532 0.99 -4.42 13.80
CA CYS A 532 0.85 -5.38 12.70
C CYS A 532 2.16 -5.62 11.93
N LYS A 533 2.10 -6.52 10.93
CA LYS A 533 3.25 -7.03 10.14
C LYS A 533 4.10 -6.03 9.39
N SER A 534 3.49 -4.94 8.95
CA SER A 534 4.16 -3.94 8.11
C SER A 534 4.71 -2.76 8.90
N VAL A 535 4.46 -2.70 10.22
CA VAL A 535 4.83 -1.55 11.04
C VAL A 535 6.16 -1.79 11.76
N ILE A 536 7.18 -1.05 11.33
CA ILE A 536 8.49 -1.01 11.98
C ILE A 536 8.50 0.10 13.03
N ASN A 537 8.61 -0.26 14.32
CA ASN A 537 8.70 0.74 15.37
C ASN A 537 10.06 1.46 15.36
N LYS A 538 10.02 2.79 15.21
CA LYS A 538 11.22 3.63 15.12
C LYS A 538 12.03 3.72 16.42
N THR A 539 11.53 3.25 17.54
CA THR A 539 12.25 3.31 18.82
C THR A 539 12.78 1.95 19.22
N PHE A 540 11.99 0.89 19.04
CA PHE A 540 12.39 -0.47 19.44
C PHE A 540 13.17 -1.24 18.36
N SER A 541 13.02 -0.92 17.07
CA SER A 541 13.84 -1.53 16.03
C SER A 541 15.30 -1.07 16.16
N THR A 542 16.16 -1.95 16.66
CA THR A 542 17.54 -1.59 17.06
C THR A 542 18.63 -2.49 16.49
N SER A 543 18.24 -3.63 15.93
CA SER A 543 19.14 -4.60 15.28
C SER A 543 18.43 -5.29 14.11
N PHE A 544 19.23 -5.94 13.26
CA PHE A 544 18.71 -6.81 12.21
C PHE A 544 19.63 -8.04 12.06
N GLY A 545 19.07 -9.23 12.25
CA GLY A 545 19.79 -10.51 12.22
C GLY A 545 19.58 -11.28 10.92
N LEU A 546 20.59 -12.04 10.52
CA LEU A 546 20.49 -13.07 9.48
C LEU A 546 20.61 -14.45 10.12
N HIS A 547 19.72 -15.35 9.71
CA HIS A 547 19.71 -16.73 10.21
C HIS A 547 19.65 -17.70 9.03
N VAL A 548 20.78 -18.32 8.71
CA VAL A 548 20.94 -19.22 7.57
C VAL A 548 21.10 -20.66 8.06
N ALA A 549 20.10 -21.50 7.81
CA ALA A 549 20.21 -22.93 8.04
C ALA A 549 21.18 -23.57 7.03
N VAL A 550 21.84 -24.66 7.44
CA VAL A 550 22.80 -25.38 6.58
C VAL A 550 22.34 -26.82 6.43
N LEU A 551 22.21 -27.26 5.18
CA LEU A 551 22.07 -28.66 4.78
C LEU A 551 23.40 -29.16 4.20
N THR A 552 23.93 -30.28 4.69
CA THR A 552 25.20 -30.84 4.20
C THR A 552 25.08 -31.48 2.82
N ALA A 553 26.21 -31.73 2.17
CA ALA A 553 26.25 -32.27 0.81
C ALA A 553 26.07 -33.79 0.70
N GLU A 554 26.01 -34.51 1.82
CA GLU A 554 25.81 -35.96 1.83
C GLU A 554 24.36 -36.36 1.48
N SER A 555 24.12 -37.65 1.23
CA SER A 555 22.79 -38.16 0.87
C SER A 555 22.39 -39.29 1.84
N PRO A 556 21.32 -39.12 2.66
CA PRO A 556 20.49 -37.92 2.76
C PRO A 556 21.28 -36.73 3.36
N PRO A 557 20.92 -35.48 3.01
CA PRO A 557 21.55 -34.30 3.60
C PRO A 557 21.30 -34.27 5.10
N LYS A 558 22.21 -33.69 5.88
CA LYS A 558 22.02 -33.45 7.30
C LYS A 558 21.74 -31.98 7.58
N PHE A 559 20.78 -31.70 8.46
CA PHE A 559 20.48 -30.37 8.98
C PHE A 559 21.39 -30.07 10.17
N ILE A 560 22.08 -28.93 10.12
CA ILE A 560 23.05 -28.56 11.16
C ILE A 560 22.42 -27.67 12.22
N PHE A 561 22.49 -28.13 13.47
CA PHE A 561 22.21 -27.36 14.67
C PHE A 561 23.52 -26.97 15.36
N ALA A 562 23.62 -25.71 15.76
CA ALA A 562 24.77 -25.17 16.50
C ALA A 562 24.30 -24.73 17.89
N ARG A 563 24.90 -25.28 18.96
CA ARG A 563 24.57 -24.91 20.33
C ARG A 563 25.43 -23.75 20.79
N ARG A 564 24.81 -22.68 21.29
CA ARG A 564 25.52 -21.53 21.83
C ARG A 564 26.22 -21.88 23.14
N ALA A 565 27.43 -21.36 23.33
CA ALA A 565 28.21 -21.57 24.55
C ALA A 565 27.47 -21.03 25.78
N ASN A 566 27.47 -21.81 26.86
CA ASN A 566 26.81 -21.39 28.10
C ASN A 566 27.71 -20.48 28.96
N ARG A 567 27.87 -19.21 28.56
CA ARG A 567 28.70 -18.21 29.27
C ARG A 567 28.15 -16.79 29.18
N GLU A 568 28.58 -15.94 30.10
CA GLU A 568 28.16 -14.52 30.19
C GLU A 568 28.51 -13.75 28.90
N GLY A 569 27.61 -12.89 28.44
CA GLY A 569 27.77 -12.08 27.23
C GLY A 569 27.21 -12.70 25.96
N ILE A 570 26.94 -14.02 25.92
CA ILE A 570 26.30 -14.70 24.78
C ILE A 570 24.79 -14.41 24.78
N ALA A 571 24.22 -14.10 23.62
CA ALA A 571 22.76 -14.03 23.46
C ALA A 571 22.19 -15.45 23.52
N THR A 572 21.15 -15.69 24.33
CA THR A 572 20.53 -17.02 24.55
C THR A 572 21.54 -18.17 24.79
N PRO A 573 22.35 -18.10 25.87
CA PRO A 573 23.37 -19.11 26.17
C PRO A 573 22.79 -20.53 26.28
N GLY A 574 23.52 -21.53 25.79
CA GLY A 574 23.14 -22.94 25.86
C GLY A 574 22.02 -23.38 24.93
N LYS A 575 21.41 -22.45 24.17
CA LYS A 575 20.33 -22.76 23.21
C LYS A 575 20.87 -23.17 21.84
N PHE A 576 20.13 -24.03 21.14
CA PHE A 576 20.39 -24.37 19.75
C PHE A 576 19.92 -23.25 18.80
N THR A 577 20.77 -22.96 17.82
CA THR A 577 20.44 -22.25 16.59
C THR A 577 20.60 -23.17 15.39
N CYS A 578 20.06 -22.81 14.24
CA CYS A 578 20.23 -23.56 12.98
C CYS A 578 21.34 -22.94 12.13
N GLY A 579 22.33 -23.72 11.70
CA GLY A 579 23.42 -23.21 10.86
C GLY A 579 24.15 -22.00 11.46
N ALA A 580 24.18 -20.89 10.72
CA ALA A 580 24.86 -19.65 11.10
C ALA A 580 23.87 -18.52 11.43
N VAL A 581 24.10 -17.85 12.56
CA VAL A 581 23.37 -16.64 12.96
C VAL A 581 24.35 -15.48 13.04
N GLU A 582 24.07 -14.40 12.32
CA GLU A 582 24.95 -13.25 12.23
C GLU A 582 24.16 -11.94 12.32
N SER A 583 24.69 -10.95 13.03
CA SER A 583 24.08 -9.62 13.08
C SER A 583 24.63 -8.74 11.96
N SER A 584 23.74 -7.96 11.34
CA SER A 584 24.14 -6.99 10.33
C SER A 584 24.82 -5.78 11.00
N SER A 585 25.97 -5.36 10.45
CA SER A 585 26.84 -4.36 11.07
C SER A 585 27.35 -3.33 10.07
N THR A 586 28.04 -2.29 10.57
CA THR A 586 28.67 -1.31 9.67
C THR A 586 29.89 -1.86 8.93
N LYS A 587 30.42 -3.03 9.31
CA LYS A 587 31.48 -3.71 8.55
C LYS A 587 30.99 -4.19 7.19
N ASP A 588 29.68 -4.37 7.06
CA ASP A 588 29.02 -4.88 5.86
C ASP A 588 28.69 -3.75 4.86
N TYR A 589 29.16 -2.51 5.11
CA TYR A 589 28.91 -1.38 4.23
C TYR A 589 29.65 -1.51 2.90
N LYS A 590 28.91 -1.40 1.81
CA LYS A 590 29.45 -1.30 0.45
C LYS A 590 29.24 0.12 -0.08
N LYS A 591 30.36 0.75 -0.49
CA LYS A 591 30.42 2.05 -1.19
C LYS A 591 29.65 3.18 -0.52
N ILE A 592 30.40 4.05 0.16
CA ILE A 592 30.02 5.46 0.28
C ILE A 592 30.09 5.99 -1.15
N ASP A 593 28.99 6.56 -1.69
CA ASP A 593 29.05 7.18 -3.02
C ASP A 593 30.21 8.20 -3.11
N GLU A 594 30.69 8.53 -4.32
CA GLU A 594 31.80 9.49 -4.51
C GLU A 594 31.51 10.88 -3.91
N SER A 595 30.24 11.15 -3.55
CA SER A 595 29.77 12.38 -2.91
C SER A 595 29.72 12.33 -1.38
N GLY A 596 29.96 11.17 -0.75
CA GLY A 596 29.90 10.99 0.71
C GLY A 596 28.49 10.85 1.30
N LYS A 597 27.42 10.74 0.49
CA LYS A 597 26.04 11.01 0.94
C LYS A 597 25.17 9.80 1.25
N LYS A 598 25.44 8.62 0.67
CA LYS A 598 24.67 7.38 0.91
C LYS A 598 25.55 6.19 1.25
N ALA A 599 25.05 5.30 2.12
CA ALA A 599 25.66 4.01 2.43
C ALA A 599 24.70 2.87 2.15
N PHE A 600 25.24 1.70 1.82
CA PHE A 600 24.45 0.50 1.53
C PHE A 600 25.01 -0.71 2.27
N VAL A 601 24.16 -1.67 2.60
CA VAL A 601 24.54 -2.99 3.12
C VAL A 601 24.12 -4.07 2.12
N ASP A 602 24.91 -5.12 2.00
CA ASP A 602 24.55 -6.30 1.21
C ASP A 602 24.32 -7.48 2.15
N LEU A 603 23.04 -7.84 2.35
CA LEU A 603 22.66 -8.88 3.32
C LEU A 603 23.11 -10.28 2.87
N VAL A 604 23.26 -10.54 1.57
CA VAL A 604 23.79 -11.83 1.09
C VAL A 604 25.25 -11.97 1.48
N GLN A 605 26.04 -10.90 1.36
CA GLN A 605 27.43 -10.94 1.84
C GLN A 605 27.54 -11.04 3.36
N THR A 606 26.63 -10.42 4.11
CA THR A 606 26.55 -10.62 5.56
C THR A 606 26.27 -12.09 5.90
N ALA A 607 25.39 -12.77 5.15
CA ALA A 607 25.16 -14.21 5.28
C ALA A 607 26.42 -15.04 4.96
N VAL A 608 27.15 -14.72 3.89
CA VAL A 608 28.43 -15.37 3.53
C VAL A 608 29.45 -15.23 4.67
N ARG A 609 29.60 -14.01 5.21
CA ARG A 609 30.48 -13.75 6.35
C ARG A 609 30.09 -14.59 7.56
N GLY A 610 28.80 -14.66 7.89
CA GLY A 610 28.30 -15.49 8.99
C GLY A 610 28.64 -16.97 8.80
N LEU A 611 28.44 -17.52 7.60
CA LEU A 611 28.79 -18.91 7.28
C LEU A 611 30.30 -19.18 7.40
N GLU A 612 31.14 -18.24 6.97
CA GLU A 612 32.60 -18.35 7.08
C GLU A 612 33.10 -18.22 8.53
N GLU A 613 32.64 -17.19 9.26
CA GLU A 613 33.08 -16.90 10.63
C GLU A 613 32.62 -17.97 11.62
N LYS A 614 31.37 -18.46 11.48
CA LYS A 614 30.77 -19.41 12.42
C LYS A 614 31.04 -20.87 12.08
N LEU A 615 31.05 -21.22 10.80
CA LEU A 615 31.09 -22.62 10.33
C LEU A 615 32.24 -22.92 9.35
N ARG A 616 33.06 -21.93 8.97
CA ARG A 616 34.17 -22.08 8.00
C ARG A 616 33.71 -22.64 6.64
N ILE A 617 32.51 -22.24 6.25
CA ILE A 617 31.96 -22.48 4.92
C ILE A 617 32.37 -21.29 4.05
N GLU A 618 33.42 -21.48 3.25
CA GLU A 618 33.89 -20.48 2.30
C GLU A 618 33.07 -20.57 1.00
N LEU A 619 32.42 -19.49 0.59
CA LEU A 619 31.68 -19.40 -0.67
C LEU A 619 32.39 -18.39 -1.59
N LYS A 620 32.57 -18.75 -2.87
CA LYS A 620 33.28 -17.92 -3.86
C LYS A 620 32.49 -17.86 -5.17
N GLY A 621 32.48 -16.69 -5.80
CA GLY A 621 31.83 -16.50 -7.10
C GLY A 621 30.35 -16.93 -7.07
N ASP A 622 29.99 -17.86 -7.94
CA ASP A 622 28.62 -18.35 -8.10
C ASP A 622 28.10 -19.17 -6.92
N ASP A 623 28.97 -19.68 -6.03
CA ASP A 623 28.55 -20.40 -4.82
C ASP A 623 27.59 -19.55 -3.96
N VAL A 624 27.78 -18.22 -3.96
CA VAL A 624 26.97 -17.27 -3.18
C VAL A 624 25.50 -17.30 -3.59
N GLN A 625 25.21 -17.60 -4.85
CA GLN A 625 23.84 -17.68 -5.36
C GLN A 625 23.06 -18.88 -4.79
N ALA A 626 23.74 -19.84 -4.15
CA ALA A 626 23.09 -20.97 -3.48
C ALA A 626 22.46 -20.62 -2.11
N ILE A 627 22.73 -19.42 -1.57
CA ILE A 627 22.03 -18.91 -0.39
C ILE A 627 20.62 -18.48 -0.81
N SER A 628 19.60 -19.07 -0.20
CA SER A 628 18.21 -18.68 -0.38
C SER A 628 17.70 -18.03 0.90
N LEU A 629 17.39 -16.73 0.83
CA LEU A 629 16.77 -15.96 1.92
C LEU A 629 15.31 -15.70 1.57
N SER A 630 14.38 -16.12 2.41
CA SER A 630 12.97 -16.28 2.01
C SER A 630 11.97 -15.67 2.97
N THR A 631 12.34 -15.37 4.22
CA THR A 631 11.37 -15.01 5.24
C THR A 631 11.87 -13.89 6.15
N VAL A 632 11.18 -12.76 6.15
CA VAL A 632 11.40 -11.64 7.07
C VAL A 632 10.51 -11.83 8.29
N TYR A 633 11.08 -11.68 9.50
CA TYR A 633 10.38 -11.92 10.75
C TYR A 633 10.79 -10.94 11.85
N LEU A 634 9.99 -10.90 12.91
CA LEU A 634 10.27 -10.24 14.17
C LEU A 634 10.09 -11.24 15.31
N GLU A 635 11.14 -11.44 16.11
CA GLU A 635 11.05 -12.12 17.40
C GLU A 635 10.32 -11.19 18.38
N TYR A 636 9.04 -11.46 18.64
CA TYR A 636 8.23 -10.57 19.46
C TYR A 636 8.65 -10.59 20.93
N ASP A 637 9.21 -11.70 21.44
CA ASP A 637 9.67 -11.78 22.84
C ASP A 637 10.85 -10.83 23.13
N THR A 638 11.70 -10.58 22.13
CA THR A 638 12.97 -9.85 22.27
C THR A 638 13.00 -8.55 21.46
N HIS A 639 11.99 -8.33 20.62
CA HIS A 639 11.92 -7.28 19.60
C HIS A 639 13.14 -7.28 18.67
N GLU A 640 13.46 -8.45 18.10
CA GLU A 640 14.59 -8.61 17.18
C GLU A 640 14.08 -8.92 15.77
N TRP A 641 14.29 -7.98 14.84
CA TRP A 641 14.01 -8.18 13.43
C TRP A 641 15.08 -9.08 12.81
N GLY A 642 14.66 -9.94 11.88
CA GLY A 642 15.58 -10.77 11.13
C GLY A 642 15.05 -11.23 9.78
N LEU A 643 15.96 -11.81 9.02
CA LEU A 643 15.71 -12.48 7.76
C LEU A 643 16.34 -13.87 7.82
N CYS A 644 15.54 -14.89 7.54
CA CYS A 644 16.02 -16.27 7.52
C CYS A 644 15.90 -16.92 6.15
N GLY A 645 16.62 -18.04 6.05
CA GLY A 645 16.67 -18.87 4.88
C GLY A 645 17.61 -20.04 5.09
N PHE A 646 18.15 -20.58 4.01
CA PHE A 646 19.04 -21.74 4.04
C PHE A 646 20.08 -21.72 2.94
N ILE A 647 21.09 -22.57 3.09
CA ILE A 647 21.99 -23.01 2.03
C ILE A 647 22.00 -24.53 2.00
N ASN A 648 21.84 -25.10 0.79
CA ASN A 648 22.04 -26.51 0.55
C ASN A 648 23.43 -26.74 -0.06
N LEU A 649 24.35 -27.34 0.68
CA LEU A 649 25.72 -27.56 0.21
C LEU A 649 25.83 -28.57 -0.93
N SER A 650 24.74 -29.29 -1.26
CA SER A 650 24.67 -30.13 -2.47
C SER A 650 24.25 -29.36 -3.73
N ASP A 651 23.90 -28.07 -3.62
CA ASP A 651 23.47 -27.25 -4.75
C ASP A 651 24.51 -27.26 -5.88
N HIS A 652 24.01 -27.41 -7.11
CA HIS A 652 24.85 -27.54 -8.30
C HIS A 652 25.72 -26.30 -8.57
N ARG A 653 25.30 -25.12 -8.09
CA ARG A 653 26.03 -23.86 -8.21
C ARG A 653 27.28 -23.80 -7.32
N ILE A 654 27.32 -24.60 -6.25
CA ILE A 654 28.48 -24.68 -5.36
C ILE A 654 29.54 -25.59 -5.99
N ASP A 655 30.78 -25.11 -6.06
CA ASP A 655 31.93 -25.90 -6.51
C ASP A 655 32.06 -27.23 -5.74
N PRO A 656 32.23 -28.37 -6.42
CA PRO A 656 32.33 -29.69 -5.79
C PRO A 656 33.36 -29.78 -4.66
N SER A 657 34.47 -29.03 -4.73
CA SER A 657 35.51 -28.99 -3.67
C SER A 657 35.06 -28.32 -2.37
N ARG A 658 33.96 -27.55 -2.42
CA ARG A 658 33.38 -26.79 -1.31
C ARG A 658 32.02 -27.34 -0.84
N ARG A 659 31.57 -28.46 -1.41
CA ARG A 659 30.40 -29.21 -0.94
C ARG A 659 30.77 -30.05 0.27
N LEU A 660 30.49 -29.53 1.47
CA LEU A 660 30.97 -30.14 2.73
C LEU A 660 29.99 -31.16 3.32
N THR A 661 30.53 -32.29 3.78
CA THR A 661 29.83 -33.25 4.65
C THR A 661 29.91 -32.82 6.12
N PHE A 662 29.12 -33.45 7.00
CA PHE A 662 29.20 -33.16 8.43
C PHE A 662 30.60 -33.41 9.02
N ASP A 663 31.26 -34.51 8.67
CA ASP A 663 32.61 -34.82 9.17
C ASP A 663 33.62 -33.72 8.80
N GLN A 664 33.51 -33.19 7.58
CA GLN A 664 34.36 -32.10 7.11
C GLN A 664 34.05 -30.80 7.86
N LEU A 665 32.78 -30.48 8.11
CA LEU A 665 32.40 -29.34 8.95
C LEU A 665 32.91 -29.48 10.39
N GLY A 666 32.74 -30.65 11.00
CA GLY A 666 33.21 -30.94 12.35
C GLY A 666 34.72 -30.78 12.50
N SER A 667 35.50 -31.25 11.50
CA SER A 667 36.96 -31.06 11.49
C SER A 667 37.35 -29.57 11.48
N ARG A 668 36.59 -28.73 10.77
CA ARG A 668 36.84 -27.28 10.64
C ARG A 668 36.40 -26.50 11.89
N PHE A 669 35.35 -26.93 12.57
CA PHE A 669 34.87 -26.30 13.81
C PHE A 669 35.96 -26.24 14.90
N SER A 670 36.87 -27.22 14.90
CA SER A 670 37.97 -27.30 15.86
C SER A 670 39.22 -26.47 15.51
N ALA A 671 39.32 -25.80 14.35
CA ALA A 671 40.50 -25.03 13.91
C ALA A 671 40.18 -23.53 13.67
N GLY A 672 40.85 -22.59 14.36
CA GLY A 672 40.60 -21.15 14.20
C GLY A 672 40.80 -20.24 15.43
N PRO A 673 40.78 -18.89 15.24
CA PRO A 673 41.17 -17.85 16.22
C PRO A 673 40.17 -17.62 17.36
N LYS A 674 40.58 -16.83 18.38
CA LYS A 674 39.95 -16.63 19.71
C LYS A 674 38.45 -16.23 19.77
N ASP A 675 37.81 -15.81 18.67
CA ASP A 675 36.34 -15.56 18.62
C ASP A 675 35.51 -16.86 18.60
N LYS A 676 36.19 -18.01 18.57
CA LYS A 676 35.72 -19.39 18.51
C LYS A 676 34.69 -19.90 19.54
N PHE A 677 34.21 -19.08 20.47
CA PHE A 677 33.48 -19.57 21.65
C PHE A 677 32.03 -19.07 21.71
N GLU A 678 31.44 -18.66 20.59
CA GLU A 678 29.99 -18.44 20.55
C GLU A 678 29.21 -19.76 20.50
N TYR A 679 29.75 -20.78 19.83
CA TYR A 679 29.16 -22.12 19.76
C TYR A 679 30.05 -23.12 20.49
N GLU A 680 29.44 -24.02 21.25
CA GLU A 680 30.13 -25.08 22.01
C GLU A 680 29.98 -26.46 21.37
N GLU A 681 28.94 -26.67 20.57
CA GLU A 681 28.60 -27.98 20.00
C GLU A 681 27.94 -27.81 18.62
N LEU A 682 28.30 -28.69 17.68
CA LEU A 682 27.56 -28.88 16.42
C LEU A 682 26.89 -30.26 16.44
N LYS A 683 25.60 -30.29 16.11
CA LYS A 683 24.80 -31.51 15.98
C LYS A 683 24.20 -31.59 14.59
N ALA A 684 24.32 -32.74 13.96
CA ALA A 684 23.75 -33.00 12.65
C ALA A 684 22.62 -34.02 12.75
N VAL A 685 21.51 -33.73 12.08
CA VAL A 685 20.30 -34.56 12.08
C VAL A 685 19.98 -34.90 10.64
N ASP A 686 19.69 -36.15 10.33
CA ASP A 686 19.32 -36.54 8.97
C ASP A 686 18.07 -35.76 8.55
N PHE A 687 18.16 -35.07 7.41
CA PHE A 687 17.11 -34.16 6.93
C PHE A 687 16.01 -34.96 6.23
N THR A 688 15.31 -35.75 7.04
CA THR A 688 14.06 -36.41 6.70
C THR A 688 12.98 -35.91 7.65
N LEU A 689 11.74 -35.83 7.18
CA LEU A 689 10.65 -35.28 7.99
C LEU A 689 10.47 -36.01 9.35
N PRO A 690 10.47 -37.35 9.43
CA PRO A 690 10.33 -38.06 10.71
C PRO A 690 11.47 -37.77 11.69
N THR A 691 12.73 -37.87 11.24
CA THR A 691 13.90 -37.65 12.10
C THR A 691 13.98 -36.21 12.60
N MET A 692 13.64 -35.24 11.74
CA MET A 692 13.60 -33.83 12.12
C MET A 692 12.50 -33.56 13.15
N VAL A 693 11.29 -34.09 12.95
CA VAL A 693 10.17 -33.94 13.90
C VAL A 693 10.52 -34.54 15.26
N GLU A 694 11.08 -35.74 15.28
CA GLU A 694 11.51 -36.41 16.52
C GLU A 694 12.57 -35.59 17.27
N PHE A 695 13.61 -35.15 16.57
CA PHE A 695 14.67 -34.35 17.18
C PHE A 695 14.15 -33.01 17.73
N VAL A 696 13.30 -32.31 16.96
CA VAL A 696 12.70 -31.05 17.39
C VAL A 696 11.84 -31.27 18.63
N ARG A 697 10.99 -32.31 18.65
CA ARG A 697 10.15 -32.65 19.81
C ARG A 697 10.96 -32.86 21.09
N GLU A 698 12.09 -33.54 20.99
CA GLU A 698 12.94 -33.80 22.17
C GLU A 698 13.72 -32.56 22.64
N ASN A 699 13.93 -31.58 21.75
CA ASN A 699 14.89 -30.49 21.99
C ASN A 699 14.30 -29.08 21.85
N TYR A 700 13.02 -28.89 21.51
CA TYR A 700 12.46 -27.56 21.18
C TYR A 700 12.56 -26.55 22.34
N HIS A 701 12.45 -27.00 23.60
CA HIS A 701 12.66 -26.14 24.76
C HIS A 701 14.09 -25.57 24.83
N ASN A 702 15.05 -26.25 24.21
CA ASN A 702 16.45 -25.85 24.12
C ASN A 702 16.74 -25.02 22.87
N PHE A 703 15.76 -24.66 22.05
CA PHE A 703 15.98 -23.84 20.85
C PHE A 703 15.85 -22.35 21.17
N ALA A 704 16.58 -21.51 20.44
CA ALA A 704 16.29 -20.08 20.36
C ALA A 704 14.99 -19.85 19.55
N SER A 705 14.27 -18.74 19.80
CA SER A 705 12.98 -18.47 19.16
C SER A 705 13.06 -18.44 17.63
N SER A 706 14.01 -17.69 17.05
CA SER A 706 14.31 -17.72 15.60
C SER A 706 14.62 -19.11 15.06
N ALA A 707 15.36 -19.94 15.81
CA ALA A 707 15.72 -21.29 15.38
C ALA A 707 14.47 -22.16 15.17
N LYS A 708 13.46 -22.02 16.03
CA LYS A 708 12.20 -22.73 15.86
C LYS A 708 11.50 -22.35 14.55
N LEU A 709 11.40 -21.06 14.24
CA LEU A 709 10.83 -20.57 12.97
C LEU A 709 11.62 -21.10 11.75
N VAL A 710 12.95 -21.01 11.79
CA VAL A 710 13.84 -21.43 10.69
C VAL A 710 13.67 -22.91 10.38
N VAL A 711 13.61 -23.77 11.41
CA VAL A 711 13.38 -25.21 11.19
C VAL A 711 12.08 -25.42 10.43
N VAL A 712 10.98 -24.79 10.86
CA VAL A 712 9.69 -24.99 10.18
C VAL A 712 9.74 -24.47 8.75
N LYS A 713 10.25 -23.25 8.51
CA LYS A 713 10.29 -22.66 7.17
C LYS A 713 11.15 -23.46 6.19
N VAL A 714 12.27 -24.01 6.66
CA VAL A 714 13.10 -24.90 5.84
C VAL A 714 12.43 -26.25 5.62
N LEU A 715 11.77 -26.83 6.63
CA LEU A 715 10.99 -28.06 6.42
C LEU A 715 9.85 -27.83 5.42
N GLN A 716 9.13 -26.72 5.52
CA GLN A 716 8.03 -26.37 4.60
C GLN A 716 8.54 -26.22 3.16
N SER A 717 9.68 -25.53 2.97
CA SER A 717 10.32 -25.37 1.68
C SER A 717 10.65 -26.71 0.99
N PHE A 718 11.06 -27.72 1.76
CA PHE A 718 11.52 -28.99 1.21
C PHE A 718 10.47 -30.11 1.18
N PHE A 719 9.57 -30.13 2.16
CA PHE A 719 8.57 -31.20 2.35
C PHE A 719 7.13 -30.75 2.06
N GLY A 720 6.86 -29.45 1.97
CA GLY A 720 5.52 -28.88 1.76
C GLY A 720 4.82 -28.56 3.08
N VAL A 721 3.98 -27.52 3.08
CA VAL A 721 3.35 -27.00 4.31
C VAL A 721 2.45 -28.03 4.97
N SER A 722 1.54 -28.62 4.21
CA SER A 722 0.58 -29.61 4.72
C SER A 722 1.26 -30.83 5.35
N ALA A 723 2.34 -31.33 4.74
CA ALA A 723 3.07 -32.48 5.27
C ALA A 723 3.76 -32.17 6.61
N VAL A 724 4.39 -30.99 6.72
CA VAL A 724 5.07 -30.54 7.94
C VAL A 724 4.08 -30.31 9.07
N GLU A 725 2.98 -29.62 8.79
CA GLU A 725 1.94 -29.37 9.79
C GLU A 725 1.33 -30.68 10.28
N LYS A 726 0.95 -31.58 9.37
CA LYS A 726 0.41 -32.88 9.74
C LYS A 726 1.41 -33.68 10.58
N ALA A 727 2.70 -33.66 10.22
CA ALA A 727 3.73 -34.36 10.95
C ALA A 727 3.99 -33.78 12.35
N PHE A 728 3.75 -32.48 12.58
CA PHE A 728 3.82 -31.91 13.93
C PHE A 728 2.48 -31.99 14.69
N GLN A 729 1.34 -32.10 14.00
CA GLN A 729 0.00 -32.25 14.59
C GLN A 729 -0.31 -33.68 15.01
N SER A 730 0.01 -34.69 14.20
CA SER A 730 -0.29 -36.11 14.48
C SER A 730 0.38 -36.64 15.74
N TYR A 731 1.32 -35.89 16.30
CA TYR A 731 2.04 -36.21 17.52
C TYR A 731 1.59 -35.35 18.73
N LYS A 732 0.59 -34.46 18.60
CA LYS A 732 -0.09 -33.83 19.76
C LYS A 732 -1.05 -34.81 20.46
N ASP A 733 -1.49 -35.86 19.76
CA ASP A 733 -2.44 -36.86 20.25
C ASP A 733 -1.77 -38.12 20.87
N GLN A 734 -0.44 -38.11 21.04
CA GLN A 734 0.38 -39.15 21.69
C GLN A 734 1.15 -38.55 22.87
#